data_AF-A0A482VIF5-F1
#
_entry.id   AF-A0A482VIF5-F1
#
_cell.length_a   1.000
_cell.length_b   1.000
_cell.length_c   1.000
_cell.angle_alpha   90.00
_cell.angle_beta   90.00
_cell.angle_gamma   90.00
#
_symmetry.space_group_name_H-M   'P 1'
#
loop_
_entity.id
_entity.type
_entity.pdbx_description
1 polymer ?
#
loop_
_entity_poly.entity_id
_entity_poly.type
_entity_poly.pdbx_seq_one_letter_code
_entity_poly.pdbx_strand_id
1 'polypeptide(L)'
;MEQFDWKKTIKPNIIMLKLLGLWPKGDESYGCNIYSVYGIASVIFYQVGHTFFQMVNLFMILDDLKAVTGSVYVVLMCISIVLKSYGLMKNMPILKQLMITVNCDLFQPRNLQQIVLVQPNLRAWKAIARTFWFFATGYAIFGALFPILDKTFKDYRLPFLAWYPYNIRKSPQYELTYIYQVLAGNFLSMSNVNVNTLIAALNMYIASQFDILCDDLKNMNNKDPSMDANQKLRNCIRHHKEIFRFADTANQFYNWLLFVEFFVDGFSIGITMFQLTVVAPLSSEFWSFFFYANAISTQIFMYCWFGNEVEIKSRKLHYAAFEADWTDFPAEIKQDLVIFITRVQRSLQISAFDYENSLVLFCSTTSIGHSFFQTVNLFMILDDLQAVTASVYVVLMCISIILKTYGLMKNMAMLKQLMTTVNSDLFQPKSPEQRALIQPNLTAWKTIVRTFWFFATGYAIFGALFPILDKSVKQYRLPFLAWYPYNTHKSPQYEMTYVYQVLGVNFLSMSNVNINTLIAALNMYIACQFDILYDDLRNMNDKDPSVGASQKLRSCIHHHKEILRFADSANQFYNWLLFVEFFVDGFSIGITMFQLTLVAPLSSEFWSYFTYANAISTQIFMYCWFGNEVEIKQMERFDWKETIKPNIRMLKFLGLWPKGDDSYGWNIYTLYGVVSVIFYQVGHSFFQTVNLFLILDDLKAVTASVYVVLMCISIVLKTYGLMNNMEKLKQLMITVNSDLFQPKNAEQRALVQPNLTAWKTIVRTFWFFAVGYAIFGALFPILDKSVKEYRLPFLAWYPYNTKKSPQYEVTYVYQILAINFISMSNVNINTLIAALNMYIASQFDILCDDLKNISDKDPSVDVNQKVRSCIHHHKEILRFADSANQFYNWLLFVEFFVDGFSIGITMFQLTVVAPLSSEFWSFFSYANAISTQIFMYCWFGNEVELK
;
A
#
# COMPACT_ATOMS: atom_id res chain seq x y z
N MET A 1 -17.64 43.70 -31.04
CA MET A 1 -17.52 42.25 -31.25
C MET A 1 -18.91 41.66 -31.01
N GLU A 2 -19.39 40.77 -31.88
CA GLU A 2 -20.68 40.10 -31.64
C GLU A 2 -20.61 39.25 -30.35
N GLN A 3 -21.70 39.19 -29.60
CA GLN A 3 -21.78 38.44 -28.34
C GLN A 3 -21.51 36.95 -28.60
N PHE A 4 -20.63 36.35 -27.80
CA PHE A 4 -20.30 34.93 -27.91
C PHE A 4 -21.45 34.08 -27.37
N ASP A 5 -22.11 33.33 -28.25
CA ASP A 5 -23.21 32.43 -27.86
C ASP A 5 -22.68 31.10 -27.30
N TRP A 6 -22.58 31.02 -25.97
CA TRP A 6 -22.20 29.79 -25.26
C TRP A 6 -23.19 28.64 -25.51
N LYS A 7 -24.47 28.95 -25.77
CA LYS A 7 -25.53 27.94 -26.00
C LYS A 7 -25.37 27.26 -27.35
N LYS A 8 -24.70 27.88 -28.32
CA LYS A 8 -24.44 27.29 -29.65
C LYS A 8 -23.71 25.95 -29.55
N THR A 9 -22.82 25.79 -28.57
CA THR A 9 -22.06 24.55 -28.34
C THR A 9 -22.97 23.38 -27.94
N ILE A 10 -23.92 23.62 -27.03
CA ILE A 10 -24.84 22.59 -26.51
C ILE A 10 -26.21 22.58 -27.21
N LYS A 11 -26.39 23.39 -28.27
CA LYS A 11 -27.64 23.50 -29.02
C LYS A 11 -28.18 22.13 -29.50
N PRO A 12 -27.35 21.20 -30.02
CA PRO A 12 -27.81 19.86 -30.37
C PRO A 12 -28.42 19.11 -29.17
N ASN A 13 -27.79 19.22 -27.99
CA ASN A 13 -28.28 18.57 -26.78
C ASN A 13 -29.62 19.15 -26.31
N ILE A 14 -29.75 20.49 -26.34
CA ILE A 14 -31.02 21.16 -25.99
C ILE A 14 -32.14 20.75 -26.95
N ILE A 15 -31.86 20.62 -28.25
CA ILE A 15 -32.85 20.16 -29.23
C ILE A 15 -33.29 18.73 -28.91
N MET A 16 -32.36 17.84 -28.58
CA MET A 16 -32.71 16.46 -28.21
C MET A 16 -33.49 16.38 -26.90
N LEU A 17 -33.10 17.12 -25.85
CA LEU A 17 -33.87 17.19 -24.62
C LEU A 17 -35.28 17.76 -24.85
N LYS A 18 -35.44 18.71 -25.78
CA LYS A 18 -36.76 19.21 -26.19
C LYS A 18 -37.62 18.12 -26.82
N LEU A 19 -37.04 17.32 -27.72
CA LEU A 19 -37.74 16.20 -28.37
C LEU A 19 -38.16 15.12 -27.36
N LEU A 20 -37.30 14.84 -26.38
CA LEU A 20 -37.56 13.88 -25.29
C LEU A 20 -38.55 14.40 -24.23
N GLY A 21 -39.09 15.62 -24.37
CA GLY A 21 -39.97 16.20 -23.35
C GLY A 21 -39.27 16.65 -22.06
N LEU A 22 -37.92 16.65 -22.06
CA LEU A 22 -37.06 16.95 -20.91
C LEU A 22 -36.59 18.42 -20.85
N TRP A 23 -37.02 19.28 -21.79
CA TRP A 23 -36.64 20.69 -21.82
C TRP A 23 -37.77 21.63 -22.28
N PRO A 24 -38.50 22.29 -21.35
CA PRO A 24 -39.56 23.22 -21.72
C PRO A 24 -39.03 24.46 -22.46
N LYS A 25 -39.84 25.03 -23.38
CA LYS A 25 -39.44 26.15 -24.24
C LYS A 25 -39.28 27.48 -23.48
N GLY A 26 -40.05 27.73 -22.41
CA GLY A 26 -40.03 28.99 -21.65
C GLY A 26 -38.95 29.08 -20.56
N ASP A 27 -38.93 30.21 -19.85
CA ASP A 27 -38.07 30.46 -18.67
C ASP A 27 -38.66 29.87 -17.37
N GLU A 28 -39.93 29.43 -17.42
CA GLU A 28 -40.61 28.75 -16.31
C GLU A 28 -40.31 27.24 -16.28
N SER A 29 -40.57 26.62 -15.11
CA SER A 29 -40.56 25.17 -14.94
C SER A 29 -41.68 24.47 -15.72
N TYR A 30 -41.78 23.15 -15.58
CA TYR A 30 -42.94 22.39 -16.04
C TYR A 30 -44.23 22.97 -15.42
N GLY A 31 -45.20 23.33 -16.26
CA GLY A 31 -46.50 23.88 -15.87
C GLY A 31 -47.64 23.08 -16.51
N CYS A 32 -48.90 23.54 -16.41
CA CYS A 32 -50.05 22.86 -17.01
C CYS A 32 -50.20 23.11 -18.52
N ASN A 33 -49.16 22.84 -19.32
CA ASN A 33 -49.19 22.98 -20.78
C ASN A 33 -49.07 21.62 -21.50
N ILE A 34 -49.52 21.57 -22.76
CA ILE A 34 -49.53 20.33 -23.58
C ILE A 34 -48.13 19.70 -23.68
N TYR A 35 -47.08 20.52 -23.69
CA TYR A 35 -45.70 20.04 -23.71
C TYR A 35 -45.30 19.31 -22.42
N SER A 36 -45.74 19.80 -21.25
CA SER A 36 -45.46 19.16 -19.96
C SER A 36 -46.23 17.86 -19.82
N VAL A 37 -47.48 17.81 -20.31
CA VAL A 37 -48.25 16.56 -20.40
C VAL A 37 -47.55 15.56 -21.31
N TYR A 38 -47.10 15.98 -22.50
CA TYR A 38 -46.30 15.14 -23.40
C TYR A 38 -45.01 14.63 -22.74
N GLY A 39 -44.26 15.49 -22.06
CA GLY A 39 -43.00 15.12 -21.41
C GLY A 39 -43.20 14.12 -20.27
N ILE A 40 -44.17 14.37 -19.39
CA ILE A 40 -44.52 13.45 -18.30
C ILE A 40 -45.01 12.12 -18.86
N ALA A 41 -45.93 12.14 -19.84
CA ALA A 41 -46.43 10.93 -20.48
C ALA A 41 -45.30 10.13 -21.16
N SER A 42 -44.36 10.80 -21.83
CA SER A 42 -43.22 10.16 -22.49
C SER A 42 -42.26 9.52 -21.50
N VAL A 43 -41.94 10.20 -20.39
CA VAL A 43 -41.11 9.63 -19.31
C VAL A 43 -41.80 8.44 -18.66
N ILE A 44 -43.09 8.54 -18.36
CA ILE A 44 -43.86 7.43 -17.78
C ILE A 44 -43.90 6.23 -18.74
N PHE A 45 -44.23 6.46 -20.01
CA PHE A 45 -44.44 5.37 -20.96
C PHE A 45 -43.14 4.70 -21.40
N TYR A 46 -42.12 5.48 -21.77
CA TYR A 46 -40.87 4.95 -22.33
C TYR A 46 -39.80 4.64 -21.28
N GLN A 47 -39.69 5.45 -20.21
CA GLN A 47 -38.65 5.20 -19.20
C GLN A 47 -39.18 4.36 -18.04
N VAL A 48 -40.22 4.83 -17.35
CA VAL A 48 -40.76 4.15 -16.16
C VAL A 48 -41.37 2.81 -16.54
N GLY A 49 -42.19 2.77 -17.58
CA GLY A 49 -42.82 1.54 -18.07
C GLY A 49 -41.80 0.47 -18.46
N HIS A 50 -40.77 0.83 -19.23
CA HIS A 50 -39.74 -0.11 -19.64
C HIS A 50 -38.93 -0.63 -18.44
N THR A 51 -38.54 0.27 -17.53
CA THR A 51 -37.81 -0.09 -16.30
C THR A 51 -38.64 -1.02 -15.42
N PHE A 52 -39.95 -0.77 -15.30
CA PHE A 52 -40.86 -1.60 -14.52
C PHE A 52 -40.94 -3.03 -15.06
N PHE A 53 -41.13 -3.22 -16.37
CA PHE A 53 -41.21 -4.56 -16.96
C PHE A 53 -39.91 -5.36 -16.84
N GLN A 54 -38.74 -4.70 -16.91
CA GLN A 54 -37.46 -5.36 -16.66
C GLN A 54 -37.23 -5.68 -15.18
N MET A 55 -37.67 -4.80 -14.27
CA MET A 55 -37.58 -5.04 -12.83
C MET A 55 -38.42 -6.25 -12.42
N VAL A 56 -39.66 -6.36 -12.90
CA VAL A 56 -40.51 -7.54 -12.66
C VAL A 56 -39.86 -8.80 -13.21
N ASN A 57 -39.26 -8.74 -14.40
CA ASN A 57 -38.50 -9.86 -14.96
C ASN A 57 -37.33 -10.27 -14.08
N LEU A 58 -36.56 -9.31 -13.56
CA LEU A 58 -35.43 -9.57 -12.67
C LEU A 58 -35.88 -10.31 -11.41
N PHE A 59 -37.03 -9.94 -10.82
CA PHE A 59 -37.62 -10.63 -9.67
C PHE A 59 -38.05 -12.07 -10.01
N MET A 60 -38.55 -12.32 -11.22
CA MET A 60 -38.97 -13.66 -11.65
C MET A 60 -37.81 -14.61 -11.93
N ILE A 61 -36.63 -14.10 -12.27
CA ILE A 61 -35.44 -14.89 -12.61
C ILE A 61 -34.41 -14.96 -11.48
N LEU A 62 -34.74 -14.51 -10.26
CA LEU A 62 -33.80 -14.41 -9.14
C LEU A 62 -33.07 -15.72 -8.81
N ASP A 63 -33.72 -16.86 -9.07
CA ASP A 63 -33.16 -18.19 -8.80
C ASP A 63 -32.09 -18.62 -9.82
N ASP A 64 -31.98 -17.95 -10.97
CA ASP A 64 -30.95 -18.20 -11.98
C ASP A 64 -29.91 -17.06 -11.97
N LEU A 65 -28.80 -17.31 -11.25
CA LEU A 65 -27.70 -16.35 -11.12
C LEU A 65 -27.13 -15.90 -12.48
N LYS A 66 -27.13 -16.77 -13.50
CA LYS A 66 -26.63 -16.44 -14.84
C LYS A 66 -27.60 -15.49 -15.56
N ALA A 67 -28.90 -15.72 -15.43
CA ALA A 67 -29.92 -14.83 -15.98
C ALA A 67 -29.98 -13.47 -15.25
N VAL A 68 -29.80 -13.48 -13.92
CA VAL A 68 -29.71 -12.27 -13.08
C VAL A 68 -28.52 -11.41 -13.48
N THR A 69 -27.32 -11.99 -13.55
CA THR A 69 -26.11 -11.26 -13.95
C THR A 69 -26.20 -10.71 -15.39
N GLY A 70 -26.98 -11.37 -16.27
CA GLY A 70 -27.26 -10.89 -17.62
C GLY A 70 -28.29 -9.76 -17.72
N SER A 71 -29.02 -9.45 -16.64
CA SER A 71 -30.15 -8.50 -16.68
C SER A 71 -30.01 -7.34 -15.67
N VAL A 72 -29.36 -7.56 -14.53
CA VAL A 72 -29.34 -6.63 -13.39
C VAL A 72 -28.65 -5.29 -13.73
N TYR A 73 -27.59 -5.31 -14.53
CA TYR A 73 -26.84 -4.10 -14.89
C TYR A 73 -27.66 -3.15 -15.77
N VAL A 74 -28.49 -3.70 -16.67
CA VAL A 74 -29.42 -2.93 -17.50
C VAL A 74 -30.50 -2.29 -16.62
N VAL A 75 -31.08 -3.06 -15.70
CA VAL A 75 -32.12 -2.57 -14.77
C VAL A 75 -31.60 -1.43 -13.90
N LEU A 76 -30.40 -1.58 -13.32
CA LEU A 76 -29.78 -0.54 -12.49
C LEU A 76 -29.55 0.75 -13.30
N MET A 77 -29.08 0.65 -14.54
CA MET A 77 -28.95 1.81 -15.42
C MET A 77 -30.30 2.45 -15.74
N CYS A 78 -31.32 1.67 -16.08
CA CYS A 78 -32.65 2.19 -16.37
C CYS A 78 -33.23 2.95 -15.18
N ILE A 79 -33.05 2.45 -13.95
CA ILE A 79 -33.42 3.15 -12.72
C ILE A 79 -32.65 4.47 -12.59
N SER A 80 -31.34 4.46 -12.82
CA SER A 80 -30.52 5.69 -12.78
C SER A 80 -31.01 6.73 -13.78
N ILE A 81 -31.35 6.33 -15.01
CA ILE A 81 -31.86 7.23 -16.06
C ILE A 81 -33.21 7.85 -15.67
N VAL A 82 -34.10 7.08 -15.04
CA VAL A 82 -35.37 7.61 -14.51
C VAL A 82 -35.10 8.65 -13.42
N LEU A 83 -34.18 8.36 -12.49
CA LEU A 83 -33.80 9.29 -11.43
C LEU A 83 -33.17 10.57 -11.99
N LYS A 84 -32.33 10.47 -13.02
CA LYS A 84 -31.76 11.62 -13.73
C LYS A 84 -32.80 12.46 -14.44
N SER A 85 -33.74 11.82 -15.13
CA SER A 85 -34.83 12.53 -15.82
C SER A 85 -35.71 13.26 -14.81
N TYR A 86 -36.03 12.63 -13.68
CA TYR A 86 -36.73 13.27 -12.57
C TYR A 86 -35.92 14.45 -11.98
N GLY A 87 -34.64 14.24 -11.68
CA GLY A 87 -33.74 15.27 -11.15
C GLY A 87 -33.60 16.47 -12.09
N LEU A 88 -33.48 16.23 -13.40
CA LEU A 88 -33.47 17.25 -14.43
C LEU A 88 -34.77 18.06 -14.44
N MET A 89 -35.92 17.38 -14.43
CA MET A 89 -37.23 18.04 -14.44
C MET A 89 -37.44 18.89 -13.17
N LYS A 90 -37.08 18.35 -12.00
CA LYS A 90 -37.19 19.05 -10.70
C LYS A 90 -36.31 20.29 -10.63
N ASN A 91 -35.08 20.20 -11.10
CA ASN A 91 -34.08 21.27 -11.00
C ASN A 91 -33.99 22.14 -12.27
N MET A 92 -34.98 22.07 -13.17
CA MET A 92 -35.00 22.83 -14.41
C MET A 92 -34.88 24.36 -14.22
N PRO A 93 -35.49 24.98 -13.19
CA PRO A 93 -35.28 26.42 -12.92
C PRO A 93 -33.82 26.79 -12.69
N ILE A 94 -33.11 25.99 -11.89
CA ILE A 94 -31.68 26.19 -11.58
C ILE A 94 -30.87 26.14 -12.87
N LEU A 95 -31.15 25.16 -13.73
CA LEU A 95 -30.45 25.00 -15.00
C LEU A 95 -30.71 26.15 -15.97
N LYS A 96 -31.95 26.65 -16.04
CA LYS A 96 -32.30 27.83 -16.86
C LYS A 96 -31.60 29.08 -16.36
N GLN A 97 -31.53 29.27 -15.04
CA GLN A 97 -30.77 30.35 -14.42
C GLN A 97 -29.28 30.28 -14.79
N LEU A 98 -28.65 29.10 -14.68
CA LEU A 98 -27.26 28.90 -15.12
C LEU A 98 -27.07 29.25 -16.61
N MET A 99 -28.01 28.86 -17.47
CA MET A 99 -27.98 29.21 -18.89
C MET A 99 -28.15 30.71 -19.18
N ILE A 100 -28.76 31.47 -18.27
CA ILE A 100 -28.83 32.93 -18.35
C ILE A 100 -27.51 33.53 -17.84
N THR A 101 -27.01 33.06 -16.70
CA THR A 101 -25.76 33.53 -16.10
C THR A 101 -24.56 33.35 -17.03
N VAL A 102 -24.43 32.21 -17.72
CA VAL A 102 -23.30 32.00 -18.65
C VAL A 102 -23.31 32.97 -19.85
N ASN A 103 -24.48 33.51 -20.19
CA ASN A 103 -24.63 34.49 -21.28
C ASN A 103 -24.60 35.95 -20.80
N CYS A 104 -24.47 36.21 -19.50
CA CYS A 104 -24.38 37.59 -19.01
C CYS A 104 -23.07 38.27 -19.46
N ASP A 105 -23.05 39.60 -19.49
CA ASP A 105 -21.91 40.39 -19.98
C ASP A 105 -20.60 40.08 -19.25
N LEU A 106 -20.67 39.67 -17.98
CA LEU A 106 -19.50 39.32 -17.18
C LEU A 106 -18.80 38.03 -17.67
N PHE A 107 -19.54 37.11 -18.30
CA PHE A 107 -19.05 35.80 -18.77
C PHE A 107 -18.68 35.81 -20.26
N GLN A 108 -18.80 36.97 -20.91
CA GLN A 108 -18.48 37.14 -22.33
C GLN A 108 -16.97 37.37 -22.53
N PRO A 109 -16.33 36.69 -23.49
CA PRO A 109 -14.96 37.02 -23.88
C PRO A 109 -14.91 38.43 -24.49
N ARG A 110 -13.92 39.23 -24.08
CA ARG A 110 -13.79 40.64 -24.48
C ARG A 110 -12.96 40.85 -25.74
N ASN A 111 -12.09 39.90 -26.07
CA ASN A 111 -11.14 40.01 -27.18
C ASN A 111 -11.01 38.67 -27.94
N LEU A 112 -10.37 38.70 -29.11
CA LEU A 112 -10.18 37.52 -29.96
C LEU A 112 -9.31 36.46 -29.27
N GLN A 113 -8.35 36.88 -28.45
CA GLN A 113 -7.46 35.99 -27.71
C GLN A 113 -8.23 35.16 -26.69
N GLN A 114 -9.18 35.74 -25.95
CA GLN A 114 -10.06 35.02 -25.02
C GLN A 114 -10.97 34.03 -25.74
N ILE A 115 -11.45 34.36 -26.95
CA ILE A 115 -12.19 33.39 -27.78
C ILE A 115 -11.28 32.20 -28.15
N VAL A 116 -10.02 32.46 -28.51
CA VAL A 116 -9.03 31.40 -28.82
C VAL A 116 -8.70 30.56 -27.59
N LEU A 117 -8.60 31.15 -26.39
CA LEU A 117 -8.32 30.45 -25.13
C LEU A 117 -9.43 29.45 -24.76
N VAL A 118 -10.68 29.76 -25.06
CA VAL A 118 -11.83 28.90 -24.74
C VAL A 118 -12.01 27.74 -25.74
N GLN A 119 -11.53 27.89 -26.98
CA GLN A 119 -11.72 26.89 -28.05
C GLN A 119 -11.28 25.47 -27.72
N PRO A 120 -10.11 25.22 -27.10
CA PRO A 120 -9.68 23.87 -26.73
C PRO A 120 -10.71 23.14 -25.85
N ASN A 121 -11.29 23.81 -24.85
CA ASN A 121 -12.30 23.21 -23.96
C ASN A 121 -13.57 22.83 -24.74
N LEU A 122 -14.02 23.71 -25.63
CA LEU A 122 -15.19 23.46 -26.48
C LEU A 122 -14.94 22.30 -27.46
N ARG A 123 -13.73 22.18 -28.01
CA ARG A 123 -13.34 21.08 -28.89
C ARG A 123 -13.26 19.77 -28.11
N ALA A 124 -12.66 19.77 -26.92
CA ALA A 124 -12.57 18.61 -26.04
C ALA A 124 -13.97 18.10 -25.68
N TRP A 125 -14.87 19.00 -25.27
CA TRP A 125 -16.25 18.63 -24.96
C TRP A 125 -16.98 18.06 -26.17
N LYS A 126 -16.86 18.68 -27.36
CA LYS A 126 -17.46 18.14 -28.59
C LYS A 126 -16.91 16.76 -28.94
N ALA A 127 -15.60 16.54 -28.79
CA ALA A 127 -14.98 15.25 -29.07
C ALA A 127 -15.49 14.17 -28.11
N ILE A 128 -15.44 14.43 -26.80
CA ILE A 128 -15.89 13.48 -25.77
C ILE A 128 -17.39 13.19 -25.91
N ALA A 129 -18.22 14.21 -26.14
CA ALA A 129 -19.66 14.03 -26.35
C ALA A 129 -19.96 13.21 -27.61
N ARG A 130 -19.23 13.41 -28.72
CA ARG A 130 -19.37 12.58 -29.94
C ARG A 130 -18.95 11.14 -29.70
N THR A 131 -17.86 10.92 -28.98
CA THR A 131 -17.40 9.58 -28.59
C THR A 131 -18.45 8.88 -27.74
N PHE A 132 -19.07 9.58 -26.79
CA PHE A 132 -20.12 9.01 -25.97
C PHE A 132 -21.38 8.67 -26.79
N TRP A 133 -21.79 9.56 -27.70
CA TRP A 133 -22.87 9.27 -28.65
C TRP A 133 -22.58 8.07 -29.55
N PHE A 134 -21.34 7.94 -30.05
CA PHE A 134 -20.93 6.81 -30.87
C PHE A 134 -21.10 5.48 -30.11
N PHE A 135 -20.60 5.41 -28.87
CA PHE A 135 -20.71 4.19 -28.07
C PHE A 135 -22.17 3.88 -27.65
N ALA A 136 -22.92 4.90 -27.22
CA ALA A 136 -24.32 4.73 -26.82
C ALA A 136 -25.23 4.31 -28.00
N THR A 137 -24.99 4.87 -29.20
CA THR A 137 -25.72 4.48 -30.41
C THR A 137 -25.33 3.07 -30.86
N GLY A 138 -24.04 2.72 -30.76
CA GLY A 138 -23.57 1.36 -31.02
C GLY A 138 -24.27 0.33 -30.13
N TYR A 139 -24.38 0.60 -28.82
CA TYR A 139 -25.12 -0.26 -27.89
C TYR A 139 -26.59 -0.42 -28.28
N ALA A 140 -27.27 0.69 -28.60
CA ALA A 140 -28.68 0.66 -29.01
C ALA A 140 -28.90 -0.12 -30.31
N ILE A 141 -28.03 0.04 -31.30
CA ILE A 141 -28.12 -0.67 -32.59
C ILE A 141 -27.86 -2.17 -32.40
N PHE A 142 -26.75 -2.54 -31.76
CA PHE A 142 -26.41 -3.95 -31.58
C PHE A 142 -27.40 -4.65 -30.64
N GLY A 143 -27.92 -3.98 -29.61
CA GLY A 143 -29.00 -4.52 -28.77
C GLY A 143 -30.31 -4.74 -29.55
N ALA A 144 -30.71 -3.78 -30.40
CA ALA A 144 -31.93 -3.89 -31.21
C ALA A 144 -31.81 -4.93 -32.33
N LEU A 145 -30.62 -5.14 -32.89
CA LEU A 145 -30.37 -6.11 -33.96
C LEU A 145 -30.04 -7.50 -33.45
N PHE A 146 -29.68 -7.64 -32.17
CA PHE A 146 -29.22 -8.90 -31.59
C PHE A 146 -30.18 -10.07 -31.85
N PRO A 147 -31.51 -9.98 -31.57
CA PRO A 147 -32.42 -11.10 -31.84
C PRO A 147 -32.59 -11.45 -33.33
N ILE A 148 -32.37 -10.47 -34.22
CA ILE A 148 -32.49 -10.64 -35.67
C ILE A 148 -31.25 -11.35 -36.22
N LEU A 149 -30.06 -10.87 -35.85
CA LEU A 149 -28.77 -11.40 -36.30
C LEU A 149 -28.55 -12.84 -35.81
N ASP A 150 -28.96 -13.12 -34.58
CA ASP A 150 -28.85 -14.44 -33.97
C ASP A 150 -30.03 -15.37 -34.34
N LYS A 151 -30.98 -14.89 -35.16
CA LYS A 151 -32.22 -15.58 -35.57
C LYS A 151 -33.12 -16.04 -34.42
N THR A 152 -32.83 -15.62 -33.19
CA THR A 152 -33.62 -15.92 -31.98
C THR A 152 -34.96 -15.20 -31.93
N PHE A 153 -35.21 -14.26 -32.85
CA PHE A 153 -36.56 -13.72 -33.09
C PHE A 153 -37.57 -14.81 -33.46
N LYS A 154 -37.12 -15.94 -34.05
CA LYS A 154 -37.97 -17.11 -34.33
C LYS A 154 -38.49 -17.78 -33.06
N ASP A 155 -37.73 -17.64 -31.97
CA ASP A 155 -38.09 -18.14 -30.63
C ASP A 155 -38.84 -17.10 -29.80
N TYR A 156 -39.23 -15.97 -30.43
CA TYR A 156 -39.87 -14.81 -29.80
C TYR A 156 -38.99 -14.11 -28.75
N ARG A 157 -37.65 -14.14 -28.92
CA ARG A 157 -36.72 -13.41 -28.06
C ARG A 157 -36.77 -11.91 -28.36
N LEU A 158 -37.08 -11.10 -27.35
CA LEU A 158 -37.09 -9.64 -27.44
C LEU A 158 -35.66 -9.05 -27.27
N PRO A 159 -35.41 -7.80 -27.73
CA PRO A 159 -34.11 -7.12 -27.57
C PRO A 159 -33.63 -7.04 -26.12
N PHE A 160 -34.55 -6.82 -25.18
CA PHE A 160 -34.27 -6.83 -23.75
C PHE A 160 -35.18 -7.82 -23.03
N LEU A 161 -34.59 -8.56 -22.07
CA LEU A 161 -35.33 -9.47 -21.22
C LEU A 161 -36.27 -8.68 -20.30
N ALA A 162 -37.57 -8.84 -20.51
CA ALA A 162 -38.61 -8.15 -19.76
C ALA A 162 -39.88 -9.01 -19.71
N TRP A 163 -40.65 -8.85 -18.64
CA TRP A 163 -41.92 -9.55 -18.45
C TRP A 163 -43.08 -8.65 -18.86
N TYR A 164 -44.05 -9.22 -19.55
CA TYR A 164 -45.28 -8.52 -19.95
C TYR A 164 -46.52 -9.29 -19.47
N PRO A 165 -47.58 -8.60 -19.04
CA PRO A 165 -48.82 -9.23 -18.54
C PRO A 165 -49.68 -9.88 -19.65
N TYR A 166 -49.18 -9.98 -20.88
CA TYR A 166 -49.86 -10.54 -22.04
C TYR A 166 -48.92 -11.50 -22.80
N ASN A 167 -49.51 -12.39 -23.60
CA ASN A 167 -48.74 -13.41 -24.31
C ASN A 167 -47.98 -12.82 -25.52
N ILE A 168 -46.66 -12.68 -25.37
CA ILE A 168 -45.75 -12.15 -26.40
C ILE A 168 -45.49 -13.11 -27.57
N ARG A 169 -45.95 -14.37 -27.52
CA ARG A 169 -45.78 -15.34 -28.61
C ARG A 169 -46.86 -15.23 -29.69
N LYS A 170 -47.86 -14.38 -29.50
CA LYS A 170 -48.93 -14.13 -30.48
C LYS A 170 -48.62 -12.89 -31.32
N SER A 171 -48.90 -12.96 -32.62
CA SER A 171 -48.86 -11.80 -33.52
C SER A 171 -50.23 -11.08 -33.45
N PRO A 172 -50.28 -9.73 -33.40
CA PRO A 172 -49.18 -8.77 -33.57
C PRO A 172 -48.49 -8.33 -32.25
N GLN A 173 -48.75 -8.99 -31.12
CA GLN A 173 -48.25 -8.54 -29.81
C GLN A 173 -46.72 -8.60 -29.70
N TYR A 174 -46.09 -9.59 -30.32
CA TYR A 174 -44.63 -9.69 -30.39
C TYR A 174 -44.02 -8.46 -31.09
N GLU A 175 -44.51 -8.15 -32.28
CA GLU A 175 -44.00 -7.09 -33.16
C GLU A 175 -44.21 -5.71 -32.53
N LEU A 176 -45.38 -5.48 -31.93
CA LEU A 176 -45.66 -4.25 -31.19
C LEU A 176 -44.74 -4.09 -29.97
N THR A 177 -44.48 -5.17 -29.23
CA THR A 177 -43.60 -5.13 -28.05
C THR A 177 -42.14 -4.94 -28.46
N TYR A 178 -41.72 -5.55 -29.56
CA TYR A 178 -40.39 -5.36 -30.13
C TYR A 178 -40.15 -3.89 -30.51
N ILE A 179 -41.08 -3.29 -31.25
CA ILE A 179 -41.02 -1.87 -31.62
C ILE A 179 -41.00 -0.98 -30.37
N TYR A 180 -41.87 -1.28 -29.39
CA TYR A 180 -41.89 -0.57 -28.11
C TYR A 180 -40.53 -0.62 -27.40
N GLN A 181 -39.89 -1.78 -27.28
CA GLN A 181 -38.59 -1.90 -26.61
C GLN A 181 -37.48 -1.16 -27.33
N VAL A 182 -37.46 -1.17 -28.66
CA VAL A 182 -36.47 -0.42 -29.45
C VAL A 182 -36.67 1.09 -29.24
N LEU A 183 -37.91 1.58 -29.28
CA LEU A 183 -38.23 2.99 -29.04
C LEU A 183 -37.89 3.41 -27.60
N ALA A 184 -38.30 2.60 -26.61
CA ALA A 184 -38.03 2.85 -25.20
C ALA A 184 -36.53 2.85 -24.87
N GLY A 185 -35.79 1.86 -25.38
CA GLY A 185 -34.34 1.77 -25.20
C GLY A 185 -33.59 2.95 -25.83
N ASN A 186 -33.99 3.39 -27.03
CA ASN A 186 -33.46 4.60 -27.64
C ASN A 186 -33.79 5.85 -26.81
N PHE A 187 -35.02 5.97 -26.32
CA PHE A 187 -35.45 7.09 -25.49
C PHE A 187 -34.63 7.20 -24.19
N LEU A 188 -34.40 6.07 -23.51
CA LEU A 188 -33.55 5.96 -22.33
C LEU A 188 -32.10 6.36 -22.63
N SER A 189 -31.51 5.78 -23.68
CA SER A 189 -30.12 6.05 -24.08
C SER A 189 -29.91 7.53 -24.43
N MET A 190 -30.80 8.11 -25.25
CA MET A 190 -30.74 9.53 -25.60
C MET A 190 -30.92 10.43 -24.37
N SER A 191 -31.83 10.10 -23.46
CA SER A 191 -32.02 10.85 -22.21
C SER A 191 -30.74 10.86 -21.38
N ASN A 192 -30.10 9.69 -21.22
CA ASN A 192 -28.86 9.55 -20.47
C ASN A 192 -27.72 10.40 -21.08
N VAL A 193 -27.44 10.21 -22.38
CA VAL A 193 -26.33 10.90 -23.05
C VAL A 193 -26.49 12.42 -22.97
N ASN A 194 -27.70 12.94 -23.18
CA ASN A 194 -27.93 14.39 -23.16
C ASN A 194 -27.83 14.98 -21.75
N VAL A 195 -28.31 14.31 -20.70
CA VAL A 195 -28.16 14.77 -19.31
C VAL A 195 -26.68 14.80 -18.92
N ASN A 196 -25.94 13.74 -19.23
CA ASN A 196 -24.54 13.62 -18.83
C ASN A 196 -23.65 14.63 -19.56
N THR A 197 -23.84 14.79 -20.87
CA THR A 197 -23.08 15.78 -21.66
C THR A 197 -23.43 17.22 -21.29
N LEU A 198 -24.66 17.49 -20.82
CA LEU A 198 -25.05 18.77 -20.25
C LEU A 198 -24.30 19.07 -18.94
N ILE A 199 -24.21 18.10 -18.02
CA ILE A 199 -23.42 18.24 -16.78
C ILE A 199 -21.95 18.54 -17.12
N ALA A 200 -21.38 17.79 -18.06
CA ALA A 200 -20.03 18.04 -18.54
C ALA A 200 -19.86 19.43 -19.17
N ALA A 201 -20.88 19.94 -19.86
CA ALA A 201 -20.84 21.29 -20.44
C ALA A 201 -20.82 22.39 -19.36
N LEU A 202 -21.56 22.22 -18.26
CA LEU A 202 -21.51 23.16 -17.13
C LEU A 202 -20.09 23.27 -16.55
N ASN A 203 -19.42 22.13 -16.35
CA ASN A 203 -18.04 22.10 -15.86
C ASN A 203 -17.04 22.66 -16.88
N MET A 204 -17.24 22.37 -18.16
CA MET A 204 -16.47 23.00 -19.24
C MET A 204 -16.64 24.53 -19.23
N TYR A 205 -17.85 25.05 -19.01
CA TYR A 205 -18.06 26.51 -18.90
C TYR A 205 -17.29 27.10 -17.71
N ILE A 206 -17.36 26.47 -16.53
CA ILE A 206 -16.60 26.91 -15.34
C ILE A 206 -15.10 26.96 -15.65
N ALA A 207 -14.55 25.89 -16.24
CA ALA A 207 -13.15 25.80 -16.65
C ALA A 207 -12.77 26.92 -17.64
N SER A 208 -13.59 27.17 -18.65
CA SER A 208 -13.38 28.25 -19.62
C SER A 208 -13.44 29.65 -19.01
N GLN A 209 -14.27 29.87 -17.98
CA GLN A 209 -14.34 31.16 -17.30
C GLN A 209 -13.09 31.44 -16.47
N PHE A 210 -12.44 30.41 -15.92
CA PHE A 210 -11.13 30.57 -15.31
C PHE A 210 -10.03 30.94 -16.31
N ASP A 211 -10.07 30.42 -17.54
CA ASP A 211 -9.14 30.83 -18.61
C ASP A 211 -9.31 32.32 -18.95
N ILE A 212 -10.56 32.79 -19.08
CA ILE A 212 -10.89 34.21 -19.33
C ILE A 212 -10.40 35.07 -18.16
N LEU A 213 -10.68 34.66 -16.92
CA LEU A 213 -10.24 35.40 -15.73
C LEU A 213 -8.72 35.45 -15.61
N CYS A 214 -8.00 34.37 -15.97
CA CYS A 214 -6.54 34.38 -16.01
C CYS A 214 -6.01 35.43 -17.02
N ASP A 215 -6.61 35.52 -18.20
CA ASP A 215 -6.22 36.52 -19.20
C ASP A 215 -6.52 37.95 -18.75
N ASP A 216 -7.68 38.18 -18.14
CA ASP A 216 -8.06 39.46 -17.55
C ASP A 216 -7.07 39.90 -16.44
N LEU A 217 -6.62 38.96 -15.60
CA LEU A 217 -5.64 39.22 -14.54
C LEU A 217 -4.25 39.58 -15.10
N LYS A 218 -3.75 38.83 -16.09
CA LYS A 218 -2.43 39.10 -16.70
C LYS A 218 -2.38 40.48 -17.37
N ASN A 219 -3.49 40.89 -17.97
CA ASN A 219 -3.59 42.12 -18.76
C ASN A 219 -4.14 43.32 -17.96
N MET A 220 -4.10 43.30 -16.63
CA MET A 220 -4.61 44.39 -15.79
C MET A 220 -3.94 45.75 -16.09
N ASN A 221 -2.63 45.76 -16.41
CA ASN A 221 -1.87 47.00 -16.68
C ASN A 221 -1.95 47.49 -18.14
N ASN A 222 -2.73 46.84 -19.02
CA ASN A 222 -2.80 47.28 -20.42
C ASN A 222 -3.33 48.71 -20.53
N LYS A 223 -2.69 49.52 -21.40
CA LYS A 223 -2.88 50.96 -21.66
C LYS A 223 -4.25 51.34 -22.28
N ASP A 224 -5.33 50.74 -21.83
CA ASP A 224 -6.68 51.18 -22.17
C ASP A 224 -7.05 52.39 -21.27
N PRO A 225 -7.16 53.61 -21.82
CA PRO A 225 -7.42 54.83 -21.05
C PRO A 225 -8.85 54.91 -20.47
N SER A 226 -9.72 53.93 -20.74
CA SER A 226 -11.12 53.94 -20.31
C SER A 226 -11.37 53.39 -18.90
N MET A 227 -10.45 52.60 -18.32
CA MET A 227 -10.63 51.98 -16.99
C MET A 227 -9.32 51.90 -16.21
N ASP A 228 -9.31 52.47 -15.00
CA ASP A 228 -8.19 52.38 -14.06
C ASP A 228 -7.94 50.92 -13.57
N ALA A 229 -6.70 50.61 -13.20
CA ALA A 229 -6.26 49.29 -12.76
C ALA A 229 -7.08 48.78 -11.55
N ASN A 230 -7.53 49.67 -10.67
CA ASN A 230 -8.37 49.32 -9.52
C ASN A 230 -9.74 48.78 -9.98
N GLN A 231 -10.35 49.43 -10.98
CA GLN A 231 -11.63 48.98 -11.53
C GLN A 231 -11.51 47.63 -12.25
N LYS A 232 -10.38 47.38 -12.92
CA LYS A 232 -10.08 46.07 -13.55
C LYS A 232 -9.92 44.97 -12.50
N LEU A 233 -9.19 45.22 -11.41
CA LEU A 233 -9.05 44.27 -10.30
C LEU A 233 -10.41 43.98 -9.63
N ARG A 234 -11.22 45.01 -9.37
CA ARG A 234 -12.59 44.85 -8.85
C ARG A 234 -13.47 44.00 -9.76
N ASN A 235 -13.36 44.19 -11.07
CA ASN A 235 -14.06 43.37 -12.06
C ASN A 235 -13.59 41.91 -12.04
N CYS A 236 -12.28 41.66 -11.92
CA CYS A 236 -11.73 40.30 -11.78
C CYS A 236 -12.24 39.62 -10.50
N ILE A 237 -12.24 40.33 -9.36
CA ILE A 237 -12.77 39.82 -8.09
C ILE A 237 -14.27 39.50 -8.22
N ARG A 238 -15.04 40.37 -8.88
CA ARG A 238 -16.47 40.15 -9.13
C ARG A 238 -16.68 38.92 -10.02
N HIS A 239 -15.92 38.79 -11.10
CA HIS A 239 -15.99 37.63 -12.00
C HIS A 239 -15.63 36.33 -11.27
N HIS A 240 -14.55 36.33 -10.47
CA HIS A 240 -14.18 35.20 -9.62
C HIS A 240 -15.32 34.77 -8.67
N LYS A 241 -15.95 35.72 -7.97
CA LYS A 241 -17.10 35.42 -7.08
C LYS A 241 -18.28 34.83 -7.85
N GLU A 242 -18.56 35.34 -9.04
CA GLU A 242 -19.64 34.84 -9.88
C GLU A 242 -19.35 33.45 -10.47
N ILE A 243 -18.09 33.14 -10.81
CA ILE A 243 -17.67 31.79 -11.20
C ILE A 243 -17.90 30.80 -10.07
N PHE A 244 -17.53 31.14 -8.83
CA PHE A 244 -17.79 30.30 -7.66
C PHE A 244 -19.29 30.10 -7.43
N ARG A 245 -20.10 31.17 -7.50
CA ARG A 245 -21.56 31.09 -7.36
C ARG A 245 -22.19 30.22 -8.45
N PHE A 246 -21.73 30.35 -9.69
CA PHE A 246 -22.16 29.50 -10.80
C PHE A 246 -21.81 28.04 -10.54
N ALA A 247 -20.59 27.76 -10.09
CA ALA A 247 -20.13 26.42 -9.78
C ALA A 247 -20.89 25.77 -8.63
N ASP A 248 -21.14 26.48 -7.54
CA ASP A 248 -21.92 25.98 -6.40
C ASP A 248 -23.35 25.65 -6.83
N THR A 249 -23.96 26.52 -7.63
CA THR A 249 -25.32 26.33 -8.17
C THR A 249 -25.38 25.14 -9.14
N ALA A 250 -24.37 24.99 -10.00
CA ALA A 250 -24.23 23.84 -10.89
C ALA A 250 -24.02 22.54 -10.11
N ASN A 251 -23.18 22.58 -9.06
CA ASN A 251 -22.92 21.43 -8.22
C ASN A 251 -24.19 20.98 -7.49
N GLN A 252 -24.98 21.90 -6.93
CA GLN A 252 -26.27 21.57 -6.31
C GLN A 252 -27.23 20.82 -7.26
N PHE A 253 -27.19 21.14 -8.56
CA PHE A 253 -28.02 20.47 -9.55
C PHE A 253 -27.62 19.00 -9.77
N TYR A 254 -26.33 18.71 -9.96
CA TYR A 254 -25.88 17.38 -10.38
C TYR A 254 -25.19 16.55 -9.31
N ASN A 255 -24.89 17.10 -8.13
CA ASN A 255 -24.13 16.43 -7.06
C ASN A 255 -24.70 15.04 -6.74
N TRP A 256 -25.99 14.97 -6.36
CA TRP A 256 -26.65 13.70 -6.07
C TRP A 256 -26.73 12.77 -7.30
N LEU A 257 -26.93 13.34 -8.49
CA LEU A 257 -27.02 12.56 -9.73
C LEU A 257 -25.69 11.89 -10.07
N LEU A 258 -24.57 12.58 -9.86
CA LEU A 258 -23.22 12.03 -10.06
C LEU A 258 -22.90 10.93 -9.06
N PHE A 259 -23.31 11.08 -7.79
CA PHE A 259 -23.08 10.05 -6.77
C PHE A 259 -23.75 8.73 -7.12
N VAL A 260 -25.06 8.77 -7.45
CA VAL A 260 -25.81 7.58 -7.89
C VAL A 260 -25.17 6.97 -9.13
N GLU A 261 -24.71 7.81 -10.06
CA GLU A 261 -24.13 7.33 -11.30
C GLU A 261 -22.79 6.63 -11.10
N PHE A 262 -21.86 7.20 -10.33
CA PHE A 262 -20.58 6.53 -10.05
C PHE A 262 -20.78 5.19 -9.35
N PHE A 263 -21.79 5.07 -8.48
CA PHE A 263 -22.16 3.81 -7.87
C PHE A 263 -22.65 2.81 -8.91
N VAL A 264 -23.67 3.16 -9.70
CA VAL A 264 -24.26 2.27 -10.70
C VAL A 264 -23.25 1.87 -11.79
N ASP A 265 -22.42 2.81 -12.24
CA ASP A 265 -21.36 2.58 -13.24
C ASP A 265 -20.30 1.60 -12.73
N GLY A 266 -19.88 1.73 -11.46
CA GLY A 266 -18.90 0.83 -10.85
C GLY A 266 -19.37 -0.63 -10.86
N PHE A 267 -20.62 -0.88 -10.46
CA PHE A 267 -21.22 -2.23 -10.52
C PHE A 267 -21.40 -2.70 -11.96
N SER A 268 -21.90 -1.82 -12.84
CA SER A 268 -22.23 -2.16 -14.22
C SER A 268 -20.99 -2.48 -15.06
N ILE A 269 -19.86 -1.80 -14.83
CA ILE A 269 -18.58 -2.12 -15.47
C ILE A 269 -18.14 -3.54 -15.11
N GLY A 270 -18.17 -3.91 -13.82
CA GLY A 270 -17.76 -5.26 -13.38
C GLY A 270 -18.60 -6.36 -14.00
N ILE A 271 -19.93 -6.17 -14.03
CA ILE A 271 -20.87 -7.11 -14.63
C ILE A 271 -20.72 -7.18 -16.15
N THR A 272 -20.51 -6.04 -16.82
CA THR A 272 -20.35 -6.01 -18.28
C THR A 272 -19.04 -6.65 -18.70
N MET A 273 -17.96 -6.42 -17.94
CA MET A 273 -16.69 -7.12 -18.16
C MET A 273 -16.88 -8.63 -17.96
N PHE A 274 -17.65 -9.05 -16.95
CA PHE A 274 -18.07 -10.44 -16.82
C PHE A 274 -18.86 -10.92 -18.05
N GLN A 275 -19.84 -10.18 -18.55
CA GLN A 275 -20.61 -10.64 -19.71
C GLN A 275 -19.77 -10.69 -21.01
N LEU A 276 -18.85 -9.74 -21.21
CA LEU A 276 -17.86 -9.77 -22.30
C LEU A 276 -17.00 -11.02 -22.26
N THR A 277 -16.78 -11.56 -21.05
CA THR A 277 -16.15 -12.86 -20.89
C THR A 277 -17.06 -13.97 -21.42
N VAL A 278 -18.31 -14.06 -20.96
CA VAL A 278 -19.26 -15.16 -21.27
C VAL A 278 -19.51 -15.33 -22.78
N VAL A 279 -19.69 -14.22 -23.49
CA VAL A 279 -20.23 -14.22 -24.85
C VAL A 279 -19.20 -14.65 -25.89
N ALA A 280 -19.69 -15.27 -26.98
CA ALA A 280 -18.83 -15.67 -28.09
C ALA A 280 -18.08 -14.44 -28.66
N PRO A 281 -16.75 -14.49 -28.84
CA PRO A 281 -16.00 -13.37 -29.39
C PRO A 281 -16.56 -12.94 -30.74
N LEU A 282 -16.63 -11.62 -30.96
CA LEU A 282 -17.13 -10.99 -32.20
C LEU A 282 -18.60 -11.30 -32.54
N SER A 283 -19.36 -11.95 -31.65
CA SER A 283 -20.82 -12.07 -31.79
C SER A 283 -21.51 -10.70 -31.70
N SER A 284 -22.77 -10.64 -32.13
CA SER A 284 -23.62 -9.45 -31.96
C SER A 284 -23.77 -9.06 -30.48
N GLU A 285 -23.78 -10.05 -29.58
CA GLU A 285 -23.82 -9.86 -28.12
C GLU A 285 -22.51 -9.26 -27.60
N PHE A 286 -21.36 -9.78 -28.06
CA PHE A 286 -20.05 -9.23 -27.74
C PHE A 286 -19.95 -7.75 -28.12
N TRP A 287 -20.40 -7.39 -29.32
CA TRP A 287 -20.42 -5.99 -29.74
C TRP A 287 -21.34 -5.15 -28.87
N SER A 288 -22.53 -5.63 -28.52
CA SER A 288 -23.43 -4.92 -27.59
C SER A 288 -22.75 -4.61 -26.26
N PHE A 289 -22.14 -5.62 -25.62
CA PHE A 289 -21.43 -5.43 -24.35
C PHE A 289 -20.17 -4.54 -24.50
N PHE A 290 -19.46 -4.63 -25.62
CA PHE A 290 -18.29 -3.80 -25.90
C PHE A 290 -18.68 -2.33 -26.00
N PHE A 291 -19.73 -2.02 -26.76
CA PHE A 291 -20.26 -0.68 -26.89
C PHE A 291 -20.78 -0.14 -25.55
N TYR A 292 -21.43 -0.98 -24.75
CA TYR A 292 -21.91 -0.62 -23.42
C TYR A 292 -20.77 -0.31 -22.43
N ALA A 293 -19.75 -1.17 -22.35
CA ALA A 293 -18.58 -0.97 -21.48
C ALA A 293 -17.84 0.34 -21.81
N ASN A 294 -17.64 0.61 -23.10
CA ASN A 294 -16.99 1.83 -23.57
C ASN A 294 -17.87 3.08 -23.38
N ALA A 295 -19.19 2.95 -23.48
CA ALA A 295 -20.13 4.04 -23.19
C ALA A 295 -20.02 4.47 -21.73
N ILE A 296 -20.07 3.52 -20.79
CA ILE A 296 -19.93 3.81 -19.35
C ILE A 296 -18.54 4.38 -19.05
N SER A 297 -17.49 3.77 -19.60
CA SER A 297 -16.11 4.26 -19.39
C SER A 297 -15.94 5.71 -19.88
N THR A 298 -16.49 6.04 -21.05
CA THR A 298 -16.48 7.39 -21.60
C THR A 298 -17.26 8.36 -20.71
N GLN A 299 -18.38 7.91 -20.14
CA GLN A 299 -19.21 8.70 -19.24
C GLN A 299 -18.48 9.07 -17.94
N ILE A 300 -17.89 8.10 -17.24
CA ILE A 300 -17.10 8.36 -16.01
C ILE A 300 -15.91 9.27 -16.34
N PHE A 301 -15.17 8.95 -17.42
CA PHE A 301 -14.03 9.75 -17.87
C PHE A 301 -14.43 11.21 -18.11
N MET A 302 -15.56 11.44 -18.76
CA MET A 302 -16.07 12.78 -19.05
C MET A 302 -16.27 13.61 -17.77
N TYR A 303 -16.89 13.04 -16.72
CA TYR A 303 -17.09 13.76 -15.45
C TYR A 303 -15.78 14.09 -14.76
N CYS A 304 -14.89 13.10 -14.65
CA CYS A 304 -13.60 13.25 -13.99
C CYS A 304 -12.67 14.21 -14.74
N TRP A 305 -12.66 14.17 -16.07
CA TRP A 305 -11.86 15.06 -16.89
C TRP A 305 -12.28 16.52 -16.71
N PHE A 306 -13.57 16.83 -16.90
CA PHE A 306 -14.04 18.21 -16.76
C PHE A 306 -14.03 18.72 -15.32
N GLY A 307 -14.21 17.85 -14.32
CA GLY A 307 -14.01 18.20 -12.91
C GLY A 307 -12.55 18.55 -12.60
N ASN A 308 -11.60 17.75 -13.10
CA ASN A 308 -10.17 17.99 -12.96
C ASN A 308 -9.71 19.28 -13.69
N GLU A 309 -10.24 19.55 -14.89
CA GLU A 309 -9.92 20.80 -15.62
C GLU A 309 -10.36 22.05 -14.86
N VAL A 310 -11.49 22.01 -14.16
CA VAL A 310 -11.95 23.11 -13.29
C VAL A 310 -10.93 23.38 -12.18
N GLU A 311 -10.45 22.33 -11.51
CA GLU A 311 -9.47 22.44 -10.43
C GLU A 311 -8.12 22.97 -10.94
N ILE A 312 -7.59 22.41 -12.03
CA ILE A 312 -6.32 22.82 -12.62
C ILE A 312 -6.35 24.30 -13.00
N LYS A 313 -7.44 24.76 -13.63
CA LYS A 313 -7.53 26.15 -14.12
C LYS A 313 -7.78 27.13 -13.00
N SER A 314 -8.60 26.76 -12.01
CA SER A 314 -8.76 27.55 -10.80
C SER A 314 -7.42 27.75 -10.09
N ARG A 315 -6.58 26.71 -10.01
CA ARG A 315 -5.24 26.79 -9.42
C ARG A 315 -4.28 27.70 -10.20
N LYS A 316 -4.50 27.99 -11.47
CA LYS A 316 -3.61 28.89 -12.24
C LYS A 316 -3.82 30.38 -11.94
N LEU A 317 -4.91 30.75 -11.25
CA LEU A 317 -5.25 32.15 -11.01
C LEU A 317 -4.20 32.93 -10.20
N HIS A 318 -3.58 32.33 -9.18
CA HIS A 318 -2.55 33.04 -8.41
C HIS A 318 -1.30 33.32 -9.25
N TYR A 319 -0.89 32.38 -10.11
CA TYR A 319 0.19 32.59 -11.06
C TYR A 319 -0.16 33.66 -12.10
N ALA A 320 -1.39 33.67 -12.62
CA ALA A 320 -1.85 34.70 -13.55
C ALA A 320 -1.86 36.10 -12.92
N ALA A 321 -2.26 36.21 -11.66
CA ALA A 321 -2.19 37.46 -10.89
C ALA A 321 -0.74 37.91 -10.63
N PHE A 322 0.19 36.97 -10.42
CA PHE A 322 1.61 37.25 -10.28
C PHE A 322 2.27 37.72 -11.59
N GLU A 323 1.85 37.15 -12.72
CA GLU A 323 2.30 37.53 -14.08
C GLU A 323 1.74 38.88 -14.55
N ALA A 324 0.82 39.49 -13.80
CA ALA A 324 0.38 40.84 -14.10
C ALA A 324 1.56 41.83 -13.97
N ASP A 325 1.56 42.88 -14.77
CA ASP A 325 2.56 43.95 -14.65
C ASP A 325 2.21 44.90 -13.48
N TRP A 326 2.29 44.37 -12.26
CA TRP A 326 1.79 45.01 -11.03
C TRP A 326 2.84 45.88 -10.30
N THR A 327 4.09 45.91 -10.78
CA THR A 327 5.20 46.62 -10.11
C THR A 327 4.96 48.12 -10.00
N ASP A 328 4.27 48.70 -10.98
CA ASP A 328 3.96 50.14 -11.04
C ASP A 328 2.61 50.49 -10.40
N PHE A 329 1.89 49.50 -9.85
CA PHE A 329 0.60 49.76 -9.20
C PHE A 329 0.74 50.55 -7.88
N PRO A 330 -0.23 51.42 -7.54
CA PRO A 330 -0.36 52.03 -6.23
C PRO A 330 -0.38 51.01 -5.09
N ALA A 331 0.06 51.42 -3.90
CA ALA A 331 0.15 50.56 -2.73
C ALA A 331 -1.20 49.90 -2.35
N GLU A 332 -2.31 50.64 -2.53
CA GLU A 332 -3.66 50.14 -2.28
C GLU A 332 -4.01 48.95 -3.18
N ILE A 333 -3.74 49.04 -4.48
CA ILE A 333 -4.02 47.95 -5.45
C ILE A 333 -3.12 46.75 -5.18
N LYS A 334 -1.86 46.97 -4.79
CA LYS A 334 -0.93 45.89 -4.40
C LYS A 334 -1.44 45.12 -3.19
N GLN A 335 -1.97 45.81 -2.17
CA GLN A 335 -2.57 45.16 -1.00
C GLN A 335 -3.80 44.33 -1.38
N ASP A 336 -4.71 44.90 -2.18
CA ASP A 336 -5.90 44.18 -2.66
C ASP A 336 -5.53 42.94 -3.51
N LEU A 337 -4.49 43.06 -4.35
CA LEU A 337 -3.98 41.97 -5.18
C LEU A 337 -3.39 40.84 -4.32
N VAL A 338 -2.65 41.17 -3.25
CA VAL A 338 -2.10 40.17 -2.30
C VAL A 338 -3.23 39.42 -1.58
N ILE A 339 -4.28 40.12 -1.14
CA ILE A 339 -5.46 39.50 -0.53
C ILE A 339 -6.13 38.54 -1.53
N PHE A 340 -6.29 38.99 -2.78
CA PHE A 340 -6.86 38.17 -3.84
C PHE A 340 -6.01 36.93 -4.12
N ILE A 341 -4.69 37.07 -4.29
CA ILE A 341 -3.73 35.97 -4.49
C ILE A 341 -3.87 34.94 -3.36
N THR A 342 -3.92 35.41 -2.11
CA THR A 342 -4.10 34.55 -0.93
C THR A 342 -5.42 33.77 -1.00
N ARG A 343 -6.51 34.39 -1.47
CA ARG A 343 -7.81 33.71 -1.63
C ARG A 343 -7.81 32.68 -2.76
N VAL A 344 -7.17 32.97 -3.89
CA VAL A 344 -7.17 32.08 -5.08
C VAL A 344 -6.13 30.97 -5.02
N GLN A 345 -5.32 30.90 -3.96
CA GLN A 345 -4.52 29.71 -3.64
C GLN A 345 -5.39 28.49 -3.31
N ARG A 346 -6.61 28.69 -2.81
CA ARG A 346 -7.61 27.63 -2.66
C ARG A 346 -8.38 27.45 -3.97
N SER A 347 -8.06 26.38 -4.70
CA SER A 347 -8.74 26.01 -5.95
C SER A 347 -10.21 25.64 -5.72
N LEU A 348 -11.02 25.85 -6.75
CA LEU A 348 -12.38 25.35 -6.82
C LEU A 348 -12.34 23.85 -7.15
N GLN A 349 -13.07 23.06 -6.37
CA GLN A 349 -13.22 21.62 -6.58
C GLN A 349 -14.70 21.30 -6.73
N ILE A 350 -15.02 20.57 -7.79
CA ILE A 350 -16.37 20.06 -8.01
C ILE A 350 -16.51 18.73 -7.27
N SER A 351 -17.55 18.58 -6.46
CA SER A 351 -17.73 17.40 -5.61
C SER A 351 -19.04 16.65 -5.87
N ALA A 352 -18.99 15.32 -5.80
CA ALA A 352 -20.16 14.45 -5.65
C ALA A 352 -20.18 13.92 -4.21
N PHE A 353 -21.12 14.37 -3.38
CA PHE A 353 -21.33 14.01 -1.97
C PHE A 353 -20.03 14.13 -1.15
N ASP A 354 -19.40 15.30 -1.22
CA ASP A 354 -18.09 15.63 -0.63
C ASP A 354 -16.86 14.93 -1.22
N TYR A 355 -17.03 14.08 -2.26
CA TYR A 355 -15.90 13.49 -3.01
C TYR A 355 -15.50 14.37 -4.20
N GLU A 356 -14.20 14.69 -4.33
CA GLU A 356 -13.66 15.45 -5.47
C GLU A 356 -13.79 14.67 -6.79
N ASN A 357 -14.45 15.25 -7.80
CA ASN A 357 -14.58 14.68 -9.14
C ASN A 357 -13.25 14.79 -9.90
N SER A 358 -12.35 13.85 -9.63
CA SER A 358 -10.98 13.84 -10.15
C SER A 358 -10.69 12.59 -11.01
N LEU A 359 -9.59 12.63 -11.77
CA LEU A 359 -9.08 11.44 -12.48
C LEU A 359 -8.69 10.30 -11.53
N VAL A 360 -8.42 10.60 -10.25
CA VAL A 360 -8.19 9.57 -9.21
C VAL A 360 -9.48 8.81 -8.91
N LEU A 361 -10.63 9.49 -8.88
CA LEU A 361 -11.94 8.84 -8.73
C LEU A 361 -12.24 7.93 -9.94
N PHE A 362 -11.89 8.33 -11.17
CA PHE A 362 -12.02 7.48 -12.36
C PHE A 362 -11.25 6.16 -12.24
N CYS A 363 -9.98 6.22 -11.85
CA CYS A 363 -9.16 5.03 -11.61
C CYS A 363 -9.79 4.16 -10.52
N SER A 364 -10.24 4.77 -9.43
CA SER A 364 -10.85 4.06 -8.29
C SER A 364 -12.15 3.33 -8.68
N THR A 365 -13.06 3.98 -9.40
CA THR A 365 -14.31 3.36 -9.88
C THR A 365 -14.03 2.20 -10.83
N THR A 366 -13.01 2.32 -11.67
CA THR A 366 -12.58 1.22 -12.57
C THR A 366 -12.02 0.04 -11.78
N SER A 367 -11.22 0.30 -10.74
CA SER A 367 -10.71 -0.73 -9.82
C SER A 367 -11.83 -1.44 -9.03
N ILE A 368 -12.88 -0.70 -8.62
CA ILE A 368 -14.08 -1.29 -8.00
C ILE A 368 -14.75 -2.25 -8.98
N GLY A 369 -14.92 -1.86 -10.24
CA GLY A 369 -15.50 -2.73 -11.28
C GLY A 369 -14.72 -4.03 -11.47
N HIS A 370 -13.39 -3.96 -11.56
CA HIS A 370 -12.53 -5.14 -11.64
C HIS A 370 -12.66 -6.03 -10.39
N SER A 371 -12.76 -5.44 -9.20
CA SER A 371 -12.89 -6.18 -7.95
C SER A 371 -14.24 -6.88 -7.82
N PHE A 372 -15.31 -6.21 -8.26
CA PHE A 372 -16.65 -6.81 -8.32
C PHE A 372 -16.67 -8.00 -9.30
N PHE A 373 -16.04 -7.86 -10.47
CA PHE A 373 -15.84 -8.96 -11.42
C PHE A 373 -15.20 -10.20 -10.75
N GLN A 374 -14.10 -10.00 -10.01
CA GLN A 374 -13.42 -11.10 -9.31
C GLN A 374 -14.29 -11.72 -8.21
N THR A 375 -15.09 -10.90 -7.53
CA THR A 375 -16.01 -11.37 -6.47
C THR A 375 -17.13 -12.25 -7.05
N VAL A 376 -17.73 -11.85 -8.18
CA VAL A 376 -18.75 -12.67 -8.87
C VAL A 376 -18.15 -14.00 -9.35
N ASN A 377 -16.91 -13.99 -9.86
CA ASN A 377 -16.21 -15.23 -10.21
C ASN A 377 -16.00 -16.13 -8.99
N LEU A 378 -15.67 -15.58 -7.83
CA LEU A 378 -15.51 -16.36 -6.59
C LEU A 378 -16.82 -17.06 -6.19
N PHE A 379 -17.96 -16.37 -6.26
CA PHE A 379 -19.27 -16.95 -5.96
C PHE A 379 -19.64 -18.11 -6.91
N MET A 380 -19.13 -18.11 -8.14
CA MET A 380 -19.40 -19.17 -9.13
C MET A 380 -18.54 -20.43 -8.96
N ILE A 381 -17.54 -20.40 -8.08
CA ILE A 381 -16.59 -21.50 -7.81
C ILE A 381 -16.85 -22.13 -6.43
N LEU A 382 -17.85 -21.66 -5.68
CA LEU A 382 -18.08 -22.02 -4.28
C LEU A 382 -18.17 -23.53 -3.98
N ASP A 383 -18.48 -24.36 -4.98
CA ASP A 383 -18.53 -25.83 -4.85
C ASP A 383 -17.14 -26.52 -4.81
N ASP A 384 -16.05 -25.82 -5.14
CA ASP A 384 -14.68 -26.34 -5.11
C ASP A 384 -13.82 -25.61 -4.06
N LEU A 385 -13.70 -26.21 -2.88
CA LEU A 385 -12.96 -25.64 -1.74
C LEU A 385 -11.47 -25.36 -2.05
N GLN A 386 -10.84 -26.16 -2.91
CA GLN A 386 -9.43 -25.99 -3.27
C GLN A 386 -9.26 -24.82 -4.25
N ALA A 387 -10.17 -24.68 -5.21
CA ALA A 387 -10.21 -23.51 -6.09
C ALA A 387 -10.61 -22.22 -5.36
N VAL A 388 -11.58 -22.29 -4.42
CA VAL A 388 -11.96 -21.15 -3.56
C VAL A 388 -10.76 -20.67 -2.76
N THR A 389 -10.08 -21.56 -2.06
CA THR A 389 -8.93 -21.18 -1.23
C THR A 389 -7.71 -20.71 -2.04
N ALA A 390 -7.56 -21.18 -3.29
CA ALA A 390 -6.59 -20.69 -4.27
C ALA A 390 -6.95 -19.32 -4.89
N SER A 391 -8.21 -18.88 -4.85
CA SER A 391 -8.65 -17.57 -5.37
C SER A 391 -8.86 -16.52 -4.28
N VAL A 392 -9.15 -16.95 -3.04
CA VAL A 392 -9.49 -16.06 -1.92
C VAL A 392 -8.39 -15.06 -1.58
N TYR A 393 -7.11 -15.44 -1.67
CA TYR A 393 -6.02 -14.51 -1.35
C TYR A 393 -5.93 -13.35 -2.36
N VAL A 394 -6.20 -13.61 -3.65
CA VAL A 394 -6.27 -12.56 -4.68
C VAL A 394 -7.46 -11.64 -4.42
N VAL A 395 -8.61 -12.21 -4.02
CA VAL A 395 -9.81 -11.44 -3.67
C VAL A 395 -9.57 -10.57 -2.43
N LEU A 396 -8.94 -11.11 -1.39
CA LEU A 396 -8.55 -10.36 -0.19
C LEU A 396 -7.57 -9.23 -0.55
N MET A 397 -6.58 -9.47 -1.41
CA MET A 397 -5.70 -8.42 -1.93
C MET A 397 -6.50 -7.31 -2.63
N CYS A 398 -7.48 -7.67 -3.47
CA CYS A 398 -8.34 -6.69 -4.13
C CYS A 398 -9.14 -5.87 -3.10
N ILE A 399 -9.73 -6.53 -2.11
CA ILE A 399 -10.47 -5.88 -1.02
C ILE A 399 -9.57 -4.92 -0.23
N SER A 400 -8.35 -5.33 0.12
CA SER A 400 -7.37 -4.48 0.81
C SER A 400 -7.11 -3.20 0.02
N ILE A 401 -6.82 -3.33 -1.29
CA ILE A 401 -6.56 -2.18 -2.16
C ILE A 401 -7.77 -1.24 -2.24
N ILE A 402 -8.99 -1.78 -2.34
CA ILE A 402 -10.21 -0.96 -2.34
C ILE A 402 -10.35 -0.20 -1.03
N LEU A 403 -10.25 -0.88 0.11
CA LEU A 403 -10.43 -0.28 1.43
C LEU A 403 -9.34 0.75 1.75
N LYS A 404 -8.11 0.51 1.30
CA LYS A 404 -7.00 1.48 1.36
C LYS A 404 -7.24 2.69 0.47
N THR A 405 -7.67 2.47 -0.77
CA THR A 405 -7.97 3.57 -1.71
C THR A 405 -9.11 4.42 -1.17
N TYR A 406 -10.15 3.79 -0.64
CA TYR A 406 -11.23 4.46 0.08
C TYR A 406 -10.71 5.28 1.27
N GLY A 407 -9.84 4.70 2.10
CA GLY A 407 -9.19 5.39 3.22
C GLY A 407 -8.39 6.61 2.81
N LEU A 408 -7.57 6.44 1.77
CA LEU A 408 -6.73 7.50 1.19
C LEU A 408 -7.60 8.65 0.66
N MET A 409 -8.68 8.32 -0.05
CA MET A 409 -9.61 9.31 -0.59
C MET A 409 -10.38 10.02 0.52
N LYS A 410 -10.87 9.30 1.53
CA LYS A 410 -11.58 9.88 2.68
C LYS A 410 -10.70 10.89 3.43
N ASN A 411 -9.41 10.60 3.56
CA ASN A 411 -8.47 11.45 4.29
C ASN A 411 -7.61 12.33 3.36
N MET A 412 -8.02 12.54 2.09
CA MET A 412 -7.23 13.28 1.10
C MET A 412 -6.99 14.75 1.51
N ALA A 413 -7.96 15.39 2.16
CA ALA A 413 -7.80 16.74 2.68
C ALA A 413 -6.68 16.82 3.74
N MET A 414 -6.61 15.82 4.63
CA MET A 414 -5.57 15.70 5.65
C MET A 414 -4.20 15.45 5.01
N LEU A 415 -4.12 14.61 3.98
CA LEU A 415 -2.89 14.41 3.22
C LEU A 415 -2.41 15.70 2.52
N LYS A 416 -3.32 16.44 1.88
CA LYS A 416 -3.00 17.75 1.28
C LYS A 416 -2.49 18.73 2.35
N GLN A 417 -3.09 18.74 3.53
CA GLN A 417 -2.63 19.55 4.66
C GLN A 417 -1.23 19.15 5.12
N LEU A 418 -0.95 17.85 5.31
CA LEU A 418 0.39 17.35 5.62
C LEU A 418 1.40 17.80 4.57
N MET A 419 1.08 17.67 3.29
CA MET A 419 1.96 18.12 2.20
C MET A 419 2.18 19.64 2.20
N THR A 420 1.19 20.45 2.60
CA THR A 420 1.40 21.89 2.79
C THR A 420 2.31 22.20 3.97
N THR A 421 2.20 21.47 5.08
CA THR A 421 3.09 21.63 6.25
C THR A 421 4.52 21.24 5.92
N VAL A 422 4.72 20.14 5.17
CA VAL A 422 6.02 19.72 4.63
C VAL A 422 6.69 20.82 3.80
N ASN A 423 5.90 21.56 3.01
CA ASN A 423 6.40 22.65 2.18
C ASN A 423 6.51 24.00 2.91
N SER A 424 6.19 24.06 4.20
CA SER A 424 6.33 25.28 4.98
C SER A 424 7.81 25.59 5.26
N ASP A 425 8.16 26.87 5.32
CA ASP A 425 9.54 27.34 5.61
C ASP A 425 10.10 26.77 6.91
N LEU A 426 9.22 26.43 7.87
CA LEU A 426 9.62 25.83 9.14
C LEU A 426 10.22 24.42 8.98
N PHE A 427 9.73 23.65 8.02
CA PHE A 427 10.11 22.26 7.80
C PHE A 427 11.17 22.09 6.68
N GLN A 428 11.54 23.17 5.99
CA GLN A 428 12.56 23.12 4.95
C GLN A 428 13.97 23.20 5.55
N PRO A 429 14.93 22.38 5.06
CA PRO A 429 16.32 22.47 5.51
C PRO A 429 16.95 23.80 5.08
N LYS A 430 17.46 24.56 6.05
CA LYS A 430 17.97 25.93 5.87
C LYS A 430 19.44 25.98 5.48
N SER A 431 20.23 24.99 5.91
CA SER A 431 21.68 24.93 5.64
C SER A 431 22.07 23.77 4.71
N PRO A 432 23.24 23.87 4.03
CA PRO A 432 23.83 22.75 3.29
C PRO A 432 24.10 21.52 4.18
N GLU A 433 24.48 21.75 5.44
CA GLU A 433 24.70 20.71 6.45
C GLU A 433 23.41 19.96 6.79
N GLN A 434 22.30 20.67 6.98
CA GLN A 434 20.99 20.06 7.20
C GLN A 434 20.56 19.22 5.98
N ARG A 435 20.83 19.69 4.76
CA ARG A 435 20.59 18.87 3.55
C ARG A 435 21.46 17.61 3.54
N ALA A 436 22.73 17.72 3.92
CA ALA A 436 23.64 16.57 4.01
C ALA A 436 23.21 15.57 5.10
N LEU A 437 22.66 16.04 6.22
CA LEU A 437 22.14 15.22 7.31
C LEU A 437 20.95 14.35 6.90
N ILE A 438 20.06 14.90 6.06
CA ILE A 438 18.82 14.24 5.60
C ILE A 438 19.09 13.30 4.41
N GLN A 439 20.16 13.55 3.64
CA GLN A 439 20.47 12.84 2.40
C GLN A 439 20.59 11.30 2.53
N PRO A 440 21.20 10.74 3.59
CA PRO A 440 21.25 9.29 3.81
C PRO A 440 19.85 8.68 3.97
N ASN A 441 18.98 9.33 4.75
CA ASN A 441 17.60 8.87 4.97
C ASN A 441 16.78 8.93 3.68
N LEU A 442 16.93 10.01 2.89
CA LEU A 442 16.33 10.11 1.55
C LEU A 442 16.83 9.02 0.61
N THR A 443 18.12 8.70 0.65
CA THR A 443 18.72 7.66 -0.19
C THR A 443 18.26 6.27 0.23
N ALA A 444 18.15 6.00 1.52
CA ALA A 444 17.58 4.79 2.07
C ALA A 444 16.12 4.62 1.64
N TRP A 445 15.29 5.66 1.79
CA TRP A 445 13.90 5.65 1.33
C TRP A 445 13.79 5.37 -0.17
N LYS A 446 14.54 6.09 -1.02
CA LYS A 446 14.55 5.85 -2.48
C LYS A 446 14.98 4.42 -2.83
N THR A 447 15.99 3.89 -2.15
CA THR A 447 16.47 2.53 -2.35
C THR A 447 15.39 1.52 -1.98
N ILE A 448 14.75 1.68 -0.81
CA ILE A 448 13.67 0.81 -0.35
C ILE A 448 12.50 0.85 -1.35
N VAL A 449 12.03 2.03 -1.76
CA VAL A 449 10.93 2.16 -2.74
C VAL A 449 11.27 1.44 -4.04
N ARG A 450 12.49 1.62 -4.57
CA ARG A 450 12.95 0.93 -5.80
C ARG A 450 13.00 -0.58 -5.63
N THR A 451 13.51 -1.06 -4.49
CA THR A 451 13.57 -2.48 -4.16
C THR A 451 12.17 -3.09 -4.08
N PHE A 452 11.20 -2.40 -3.48
CA PHE A 452 9.80 -2.83 -3.44
C PHE A 452 9.16 -2.85 -4.83
N TRP A 453 9.40 -1.82 -5.64
CA TRP A 453 8.95 -1.78 -7.03
C TRP A 453 9.51 -2.96 -7.84
N PHE A 454 10.80 -3.27 -7.64
CA PHE A 454 11.47 -4.40 -8.27
C PHE A 454 10.85 -5.73 -7.86
N PHE A 455 10.62 -5.96 -6.56
CA PHE A 455 10.00 -7.20 -6.08
C PHE A 455 8.52 -7.35 -6.48
N ALA A 456 7.73 -6.27 -6.47
CA ALA A 456 6.33 -6.31 -6.89
C ALA A 456 6.19 -6.57 -8.40
N THR A 457 7.01 -5.89 -9.21
CA THR A 457 7.07 -6.13 -10.66
C THR A 457 7.62 -7.52 -10.95
N GLY A 458 8.64 -7.96 -10.20
CA GLY A 458 9.20 -9.31 -10.25
C GLY A 458 8.14 -10.38 -9.96
N TYR A 459 7.33 -10.22 -8.92
CA TYR A 459 6.21 -11.13 -8.61
C TYR A 459 5.20 -11.21 -9.74
N ALA A 460 4.78 -10.07 -10.29
CA ALA A 460 3.85 -10.03 -11.42
C ALA A 460 4.42 -10.72 -12.66
N ILE A 461 5.72 -10.53 -12.95
CA ILE A 461 6.42 -11.18 -14.05
C ILE A 461 6.59 -12.68 -13.81
N PHE A 462 7.00 -13.10 -12.61
CA PHE A 462 7.16 -14.51 -12.27
C PHE A 462 5.84 -15.27 -12.30
N GLY A 463 4.76 -14.68 -11.74
CA GLY A 463 3.41 -15.23 -11.86
C GLY A 463 2.92 -15.31 -13.31
N ALA A 464 3.36 -14.38 -14.17
CA ALA A 464 3.08 -14.38 -15.60
C ALA A 464 3.97 -15.32 -16.44
N LEU A 465 5.11 -15.79 -15.94
CA LEU A 465 6.04 -16.62 -16.72
C LEU A 465 6.00 -18.10 -16.31
N PHE A 466 5.78 -18.40 -15.04
CA PHE A 466 5.80 -19.78 -14.54
C PHE A 466 4.76 -20.71 -15.18
N PRO A 467 3.49 -20.31 -15.42
CA PRO A 467 2.51 -21.15 -16.11
C PRO A 467 2.92 -21.50 -17.55
N ILE A 468 3.74 -20.65 -18.19
CA ILE A 468 4.30 -20.89 -19.53
C ILE A 468 5.53 -21.81 -19.48
N LEU A 469 6.33 -21.70 -18.41
CA LEU A 469 7.58 -22.46 -18.23
C LEU A 469 7.35 -23.88 -17.70
N ASP A 470 6.23 -24.13 -17.02
CA ASP A 470 5.87 -25.43 -16.46
C ASP A 470 5.43 -26.42 -17.57
N LYS A 471 6.43 -27.11 -18.15
CA LYS A 471 6.22 -28.13 -19.19
C LYS A 471 5.52 -29.40 -18.72
N SER A 472 5.25 -29.55 -17.41
CA SER A 472 4.60 -30.73 -16.85
C SER A 472 3.08 -30.77 -17.09
N VAL A 473 2.47 -29.61 -17.32
CA VAL A 473 1.04 -29.45 -17.59
C VAL A 473 0.80 -29.32 -19.09
N LYS A 474 0.25 -30.34 -19.74
CA LYS A 474 -0.07 -30.35 -21.19
C LYS A 474 -1.26 -29.46 -21.59
N GLN A 475 -1.74 -28.57 -20.72
CA GLN A 475 -2.94 -27.74 -20.96
C GLN A 475 -2.71 -26.26 -20.64
N TYR A 476 -3.37 -25.41 -21.42
CA TYR A 476 -3.55 -23.97 -21.26
C TYR A 476 -3.89 -23.58 -19.81
N ARG A 477 -2.89 -23.19 -19.01
CA ARG A 477 -3.04 -22.87 -17.59
C ARG A 477 -2.89 -21.37 -17.35
N LEU A 478 -3.90 -20.75 -16.75
CA LEU A 478 -3.88 -19.33 -16.44
C LEU A 478 -2.99 -19.00 -15.23
N PRO A 479 -2.42 -17.78 -15.15
CA PRO A 479 -1.60 -17.31 -14.02
C PRO A 479 -2.30 -17.38 -12.67
N PHE A 480 -3.57 -17.05 -12.62
CA PHE A 480 -4.40 -17.11 -11.43
C PHE A 480 -5.60 -18.01 -11.69
N LEU A 481 -5.88 -18.89 -10.73
CA LEU A 481 -7.07 -19.72 -10.79
C LEU A 481 -8.29 -18.81 -10.62
N ALA A 482 -9.06 -18.70 -11.68
CA ALA A 482 -10.35 -18.03 -11.67
C ALA A 482 -11.22 -18.76 -12.67
N TRP A 483 -12.48 -18.93 -12.32
CA TRP A 483 -13.46 -19.45 -13.25
C TRP A 483 -13.89 -18.32 -14.16
N TYR A 484 -13.82 -18.62 -15.45
CA TYR A 484 -14.34 -17.76 -16.48
C TYR A 484 -15.51 -18.47 -17.12
N PRO A 485 -16.56 -17.74 -17.51
CA PRO A 485 -17.75 -18.30 -18.12
C PRO A 485 -17.55 -18.84 -19.55
N TYR A 486 -16.30 -19.00 -19.99
CA TYR A 486 -15.88 -19.54 -21.27
C TYR A 486 -14.72 -20.52 -21.10
N ASN A 487 -14.49 -21.33 -22.14
CA ASN A 487 -13.38 -22.28 -22.12
C ASN A 487 -12.04 -21.54 -22.25
N THR A 488 -11.39 -21.32 -21.11
CA THR A 488 -10.05 -20.73 -20.98
C THR A 488 -8.97 -21.61 -21.56
N HIS A 489 -9.28 -22.81 -22.04
CA HIS A 489 -8.34 -23.71 -22.70
C HIS A 489 -8.44 -23.67 -24.24
N LYS A 490 -9.13 -22.68 -24.81
CA LYS A 490 -9.20 -22.46 -26.26
C LYS A 490 -8.62 -21.10 -26.65
N SER A 491 -7.90 -21.10 -27.78
CA SER A 491 -7.42 -19.86 -28.42
C SER A 491 -8.55 -19.20 -29.23
N PRO A 492 -8.70 -17.86 -29.23
CA PRO A 492 -7.83 -16.84 -28.62
C PRO A 492 -8.18 -16.47 -27.17
N GLN A 493 -9.19 -17.12 -26.57
CA GLN A 493 -9.72 -16.75 -25.25
C GLN A 493 -8.69 -16.94 -24.14
N TYR A 494 -7.87 -17.99 -24.22
CA TYR A 494 -6.76 -18.22 -23.30
C TYR A 494 -5.80 -17.03 -23.28
N GLU A 495 -5.31 -16.60 -24.44
CA GLU A 495 -4.30 -15.55 -24.60
C GLU A 495 -4.83 -14.20 -24.11
N MET A 496 -6.08 -13.87 -24.41
CA MET A 496 -6.72 -12.65 -23.93
C MET A 496 -6.88 -12.64 -22.40
N THR A 497 -7.29 -13.77 -21.82
CA THR A 497 -7.45 -13.92 -20.36
C THR A 497 -6.12 -13.85 -19.64
N TYR A 498 -5.11 -14.47 -20.23
CA TYR A 498 -3.74 -14.45 -19.74
C TYR A 498 -3.22 -13.00 -19.65
N VAL A 499 -3.35 -12.24 -20.74
CA VAL A 499 -2.93 -10.82 -20.78
C VAL A 499 -3.72 -9.98 -19.78
N TYR A 500 -5.03 -10.17 -19.68
CA TYR A 500 -5.87 -9.46 -18.72
C TYR A 500 -5.43 -9.70 -17.28
N GLN A 501 -5.21 -10.95 -16.88
CA GLN A 501 -4.77 -11.30 -15.52
C GLN A 501 -3.42 -10.68 -15.19
N VAL A 502 -2.47 -10.71 -16.12
CA VAL A 502 -1.13 -10.16 -15.91
C VAL A 502 -1.19 -8.63 -15.77
N LEU A 503 -1.92 -7.94 -16.63
CA LEU A 503 -2.07 -6.47 -16.56
C LEU A 503 -2.82 -6.03 -15.29
N GLY A 504 -3.91 -6.73 -14.95
CA GLY A 504 -4.72 -6.44 -13.76
C GLY A 504 -3.92 -6.59 -12.46
N VAL A 505 -3.21 -7.70 -12.29
CA VAL A 505 -2.38 -7.94 -11.10
C VAL A 505 -1.20 -6.97 -11.02
N ASN A 506 -0.58 -6.64 -12.16
CA ASN A 506 0.50 -5.66 -12.19
C ASN A 506 0.00 -4.28 -11.71
N PHE A 507 -1.13 -3.81 -12.24
CA PHE A 507 -1.75 -2.54 -11.82
C PHE A 507 -2.13 -2.52 -10.33
N LEU A 508 -2.74 -3.61 -9.84
CA LEU A 508 -3.09 -3.77 -8.43
C LEU A 508 -1.84 -3.74 -7.53
N SER A 509 -0.78 -4.46 -7.92
CA SER A 509 0.48 -4.48 -7.18
C SER A 509 1.13 -3.10 -7.10
N MET A 510 1.15 -2.34 -8.21
CA MET A 510 1.72 -0.99 -8.24
C MET A 510 0.93 -0.02 -7.37
N SER A 511 -0.40 -0.10 -7.43
CA SER A 511 -1.29 0.72 -6.61
C SER A 511 -1.05 0.48 -5.12
N ASN A 512 -0.93 -0.80 -4.72
CA ASN A 512 -0.65 -1.17 -3.33
C ASN A 512 0.71 -0.64 -2.86
N VAL A 513 1.76 -0.84 -3.67
CA VAL A 513 3.12 -0.35 -3.33
C VAL A 513 3.14 1.17 -3.18
N ASN A 514 2.44 1.92 -4.04
CA ASN A 514 2.41 3.38 -3.95
C ASN A 514 1.73 3.89 -2.68
N ILE A 515 0.61 3.27 -2.25
CA ILE A 515 -0.06 3.62 -0.99
C ILE A 515 0.83 3.28 0.21
N ASN A 516 1.46 2.11 0.18
CA ASN A 516 2.29 1.64 1.29
C ASN A 516 3.55 2.52 1.46
N THR A 517 4.19 2.89 0.34
CA THR A 517 5.39 3.75 0.34
C THR A 517 5.11 5.20 0.73
N LEU A 518 3.88 5.69 0.56
CA LEU A 518 3.46 7.02 1.04
C LEU A 518 3.50 7.11 2.57
N ILE A 519 3.02 6.08 3.28
CA ILE A 519 3.04 6.03 4.75
C ILE A 519 4.49 6.01 5.25
N ALA A 520 5.33 5.16 4.63
CA ALA A 520 6.76 5.13 4.91
C ALA A 520 7.44 6.49 4.68
N ALA A 521 7.07 7.22 3.61
CA ALA A 521 7.60 8.54 3.32
C ALA A 521 7.24 9.57 4.41
N LEU A 522 6.00 9.57 4.92
CA LEU A 522 5.57 10.48 5.99
C LEU A 522 6.32 10.21 7.30
N ASN A 523 6.50 8.94 7.68
CA ASN A 523 7.27 8.57 8.88
C ASN A 523 8.75 8.93 8.74
N MET A 524 9.35 8.68 7.57
CA MET A 524 10.71 9.10 7.29
C MET A 524 10.86 10.62 7.35
N TYR A 525 9.86 11.35 6.87
CA TYR A 525 9.87 12.81 6.93
C TYR A 525 9.85 13.31 8.37
N ILE A 526 9.00 12.75 9.24
CA ILE A 526 8.99 13.03 10.69
C ILE A 526 10.38 12.78 11.30
N ALA A 527 10.98 11.63 10.99
CA ALA A 527 12.31 11.26 11.44
C ALA A 527 13.38 12.28 11.01
N CYS A 528 13.34 12.75 9.77
CA CYS A 528 14.25 13.79 9.26
C CYS A 528 14.02 15.15 9.93
N GLN A 529 12.79 15.50 10.31
CA GLN A 529 12.50 16.76 11.01
C GLN A 529 13.08 16.76 12.43
N PHE A 530 13.08 15.62 13.12
CA PHE A 530 13.79 15.49 14.38
C PHE A 530 15.30 15.68 14.21
N ASP A 531 15.89 15.21 13.10
CA ASP A 531 17.30 15.46 12.79
C ASP A 531 17.59 16.96 12.57
N ILE A 532 16.70 17.68 11.86
CA ILE A 532 16.83 19.14 11.67
C ILE A 532 16.72 19.88 13.00
N LEU A 533 15.71 19.54 13.81
CA LEU A 533 15.52 20.14 15.14
C LEU A 533 16.74 19.90 16.03
N TYR A 534 17.34 18.70 15.94
CA TYR A 534 18.56 18.37 16.66
C TYR A 534 19.75 19.23 16.23
N ASP A 535 19.93 19.46 14.93
CA ASP A 535 20.96 20.36 14.40
C ASP A 535 20.76 21.82 14.84
N ASP A 536 19.52 22.31 14.80
CA ASP A 536 19.17 23.67 15.24
C ASP A 536 19.44 23.86 16.75
N LEU A 537 19.16 22.86 17.57
CA LEU A 537 19.49 22.86 19.00
C LEU A 537 21.00 22.79 19.24
N ARG A 538 21.74 22.00 18.44
CA ARG A 538 23.20 21.88 18.54
C ARG A 538 23.91 23.20 18.21
N ASN A 539 23.42 23.93 17.21
CA ASN A 539 24.06 25.13 16.67
C ASN A 539 23.47 26.44 17.23
N MET A 540 22.82 26.40 18.40
CA MET A 540 22.18 27.58 19.01
C MET A 540 23.15 28.76 19.22
N ASN A 541 24.43 28.48 19.50
CA ASN A 541 25.46 29.49 19.78
C ASN A 541 26.23 29.98 18.54
N ASP A 542 26.23 29.26 17.43
CA ASP A 542 27.15 29.53 16.30
C ASP A 542 26.53 30.36 15.15
N LYS A 543 25.20 30.32 14.96
CA LYS A 543 24.61 30.72 13.65
C LYS A 543 24.25 32.20 13.43
N ASP A 544 24.29 33.08 14.42
CA ASP A 544 24.17 34.55 14.25
C ASP A 544 24.22 35.25 15.63
N PRO A 545 25.13 36.21 15.90
CA PRO A 545 25.13 36.99 17.14
C PRO A 545 23.96 37.98 17.25
N SER A 546 23.28 38.29 16.14
CA SER A 546 22.22 39.30 16.08
C SER A 546 20.86 38.84 16.63
N VAL A 547 20.65 37.52 16.77
CA VAL A 547 19.41 36.92 17.30
C VAL A 547 19.73 36.17 18.61
N GLY A 548 19.21 36.66 19.73
CA GLY A 548 19.50 36.11 21.06
C GLY A 548 19.09 34.63 21.21
N ALA A 549 19.87 33.86 21.99
CA ALA A 549 19.67 32.42 22.22
C ALA A 549 18.24 32.05 22.69
N SER A 550 17.60 32.93 23.46
CA SER A 550 16.20 32.75 23.91
C SER A 550 15.19 32.74 22.75
N GLN A 551 15.44 33.51 21.69
CA GLN A 551 14.55 33.55 20.51
C GLN A 551 14.76 32.33 19.62
N LYS A 552 16.00 31.85 19.48
CA LYS A 552 16.32 30.58 18.79
C LYS A 552 15.70 29.37 19.51
N LEU A 553 15.79 29.33 20.85
CA LEU A 553 15.16 28.29 21.66
C LEU A 553 13.62 28.29 21.51
N ARG A 554 12.98 29.48 21.49
CA ARG A 554 11.53 29.58 21.19
C ARG A 554 11.18 29.03 19.81
N SER A 555 12.01 29.27 18.80
CA SER A 555 11.82 28.70 17.46
C SER A 555 11.95 27.17 17.46
N CYS A 556 12.93 26.62 18.18
CA CYS A 556 13.10 25.16 18.30
C CYS A 556 11.91 24.52 19.04
N ILE A 557 11.43 25.13 20.13
CA ILE A 557 10.23 24.66 20.85
C ILE A 557 8.99 24.72 19.94
N HIS A 558 8.86 25.76 19.13
CA HIS A 558 7.77 25.87 18.16
C HIS A 558 7.86 24.77 17.11
N HIS A 559 9.03 24.58 16.50
CA HIS A 559 9.28 23.51 15.52
C HIS A 559 8.99 22.13 16.09
N HIS A 560 9.45 21.83 17.30
CA HIS A 560 9.14 20.57 18.00
C HIS A 560 7.63 20.35 18.17
N LYS A 561 6.88 21.37 18.59
CA LYS A 561 5.41 21.29 18.72
C LYS A 561 4.73 21.05 17.37
N GLU A 562 5.20 21.67 16.30
CA GLU A 562 4.66 21.43 14.96
C GLU A 562 5.02 20.04 14.42
N ILE A 563 6.21 19.51 14.73
CA ILE A 563 6.58 18.12 14.39
C ILE A 563 5.63 17.12 15.07
N LEU A 564 5.33 17.32 16.36
CA LEU A 564 4.39 16.46 17.07
C LEU A 564 2.97 16.54 16.51
N ARG A 565 2.46 17.75 16.21
CA ARG A 565 1.14 17.90 15.55
C ARG A 565 1.11 17.28 14.16
N PHE A 566 2.20 17.40 13.41
CA PHE A 566 2.34 16.75 12.11
C PHE A 566 2.32 15.23 12.24
N ALA A 567 3.03 14.67 13.23
CA ALA A 567 3.05 13.24 13.50
C ALA A 567 1.68 12.71 13.90
N ASP A 568 0.96 13.40 14.79
CA ASP A 568 -0.41 13.04 15.17
C ASP A 568 -1.37 13.07 13.97
N SER A 569 -1.26 14.10 13.13
CA SER A 569 -2.08 14.22 11.92
C SER A 569 -1.74 13.14 10.89
N ALA A 570 -0.46 12.81 10.73
CA ALA A 570 -0.02 11.70 9.87
C ALA A 570 -0.56 10.37 10.39
N ASN A 571 -0.50 10.12 11.70
CA ASN A 571 -1.04 8.92 12.33
C ASN A 571 -2.55 8.79 12.11
N GLN A 572 -3.32 9.86 12.32
CA GLN A 572 -4.76 9.87 12.04
C GLN A 572 -5.06 9.60 10.56
N PHE A 573 -4.24 10.13 9.64
CA PHE A 573 -4.39 9.90 8.21
C PHE A 573 -4.24 8.42 7.86
N TYR A 574 -3.18 7.76 8.33
CA TYR A 574 -2.86 6.38 7.94
C TYR A 574 -3.41 5.30 8.87
N ASN A 575 -4.03 5.63 10.01
CA ASN A 575 -4.54 4.63 10.97
C ASN A 575 -5.50 3.62 10.31
N TRP A 576 -6.48 4.10 9.55
CA TRP A 576 -7.39 3.22 8.81
C TRP A 576 -6.66 2.39 7.74
N LEU A 577 -5.67 2.97 7.06
CA LEU A 577 -4.87 2.27 6.05
C LEU A 577 -4.08 1.11 6.67
N LEU A 578 -3.49 1.35 7.84
CA LEU A 578 -2.79 0.32 8.62
C LEU A 578 -3.75 -0.75 9.13
N PHE A 579 -4.91 -0.37 9.66
CA PHE A 579 -5.91 -1.34 10.12
C PHE A 579 -6.32 -2.30 9.01
N VAL A 580 -6.65 -1.77 7.83
CA VAL A 580 -7.01 -2.56 6.65
C VAL A 580 -5.86 -3.48 6.25
N GLU A 581 -4.63 -2.95 6.21
CA GLU A 581 -3.45 -3.75 5.87
C GLU A 581 -3.27 -4.90 6.83
N PHE A 582 -3.08 -4.62 8.13
CA PHE A 582 -2.81 -5.66 9.13
C PHE A 582 -3.94 -6.68 9.25
N PHE A 583 -5.20 -6.25 9.10
CA PHE A 583 -6.34 -7.14 9.15
C PHE A 583 -6.35 -8.07 7.94
N VAL A 584 -6.31 -7.53 6.73
CA VAL A 584 -6.42 -8.33 5.50
C VAL A 584 -5.18 -9.18 5.28
N ASP A 585 -3.99 -8.65 5.54
CA ASP A 585 -2.73 -9.38 5.43
C ASP A 585 -2.62 -10.52 6.45
N GLY A 586 -3.16 -10.33 7.66
CA GLY A 586 -3.24 -11.38 8.68
C GLY A 586 -4.05 -12.59 8.20
N PHE A 587 -5.23 -12.35 7.61
CA PHE A 587 -6.03 -13.42 6.99
C PHE A 587 -5.34 -14.00 5.76
N SER A 588 -4.73 -13.17 4.92
CA SER A 588 -4.09 -13.58 3.66
C SER A 588 -2.86 -14.46 3.90
N ILE A 589 -2.04 -14.14 4.90
CA ILE A 589 -0.92 -14.98 5.36
C ILE A 589 -1.45 -16.33 5.85
N GLY A 590 -2.49 -16.35 6.68
CA GLY A 590 -3.06 -17.60 7.20
C GLY A 590 -3.52 -18.53 6.07
N ILE A 591 -4.21 -17.99 5.07
CA ILE A 591 -4.71 -18.75 3.91
C ILE A 591 -3.56 -19.19 2.99
N THR A 592 -2.59 -18.32 2.74
CA THR A 592 -1.44 -18.64 1.87
C THR A 592 -0.53 -19.68 2.51
N MET A 593 -0.33 -19.62 3.83
CA MET A 593 0.40 -20.64 4.58
C MET A 593 -0.33 -21.97 4.56
N PHE A 594 -1.67 -21.97 4.69
CA PHE A 594 -2.47 -23.17 4.51
C PHE A 594 -2.33 -23.75 3.09
N GLN A 595 -2.39 -22.91 2.04
CA GLN A 595 -2.16 -23.36 0.66
C GLN A 595 -0.77 -23.96 0.43
N LEU A 596 0.27 -23.38 1.03
CA LEU A 596 1.63 -23.93 0.97
C LEU A 596 1.72 -25.36 1.54
N THR A 597 0.82 -25.76 2.44
CA THR A 597 0.77 -27.14 2.97
C THR A 597 0.09 -28.14 2.03
N LEU A 598 -0.79 -27.66 1.14
CA LEU A 598 -1.60 -28.49 0.24
C LEU A 598 -0.88 -28.76 -1.09
N VAL A 599 0.09 -27.93 -1.42
CA VAL A 599 0.72 -27.88 -2.74
C VAL A 599 2.03 -28.67 -2.74
N ALA A 600 2.34 -29.32 -3.87
CA ALA A 600 3.58 -30.08 -4.02
C ALA A 600 4.81 -29.16 -3.83
N PRO A 601 5.83 -29.58 -3.04
CA PRO A 601 7.03 -28.78 -2.83
C PRO A 601 7.73 -28.45 -4.15
N LEU A 602 8.20 -27.20 -4.29
CA LEU A 602 8.90 -26.69 -5.49
C LEU A 602 8.06 -26.67 -6.78
N SER A 603 6.75 -26.95 -6.71
CA SER A 603 5.84 -26.76 -7.86
C SER A 603 5.65 -25.28 -8.21
N SER A 604 5.08 -25.03 -9.38
CA SER A 604 4.72 -23.67 -9.83
C SER A 604 3.78 -22.97 -8.85
N GLU A 605 2.82 -23.69 -8.29
CA GLU A 605 1.90 -23.21 -7.24
C GLU A 605 2.65 -22.86 -5.95
N PHE A 606 3.61 -23.70 -5.53
CA PHE A 606 4.41 -23.46 -4.32
C PHE A 606 5.16 -22.13 -4.41
N TRP A 607 5.82 -21.86 -5.54
CA TRP A 607 6.55 -20.62 -5.75
C TRP A 607 5.62 -19.39 -5.82
N SER A 608 4.41 -19.53 -6.36
CA SER A 608 3.41 -18.45 -6.37
C SER A 608 2.98 -18.07 -4.95
N TYR A 609 2.58 -19.07 -4.14
CA TYR A 609 2.17 -18.85 -2.75
C TYR A 609 3.33 -18.38 -1.87
N PHE A 610 4.53 -18.95 -2.06
CA PHE A 610 5.73 -18.55 -1.30
C PHE A 610 6.13 -17.11 -1.58
N THR A 611 6.14 -16.71 -2.85
CA THR A 611 6.51 -15.34 -3.22
C THR A 611 5.46 -14.34 -2.73
N TYR A 612 4.18 -14.71 -2.78
CA TYR A 612 3.09 -13.89 -2.24
C TYR A 612 3.19 -13.71 -0.72
N ALA A 613 3.44 -14.79 0.03
CA ALA A 613 3.65 -14.75 1.48
C ALA A 613 4.84 -13.87 1.88
N ASN A 614 5.94 -13.95 1.13
CA ASN A 614 7.11 -13.09 1.34
C ASN A 614 6.81 -11.62 1.02
N ALA A 615 6.04 -11.36 -0.05
CA ALA A 615 5.63 -10.00 -0.41
C ALA A 615 4.79 -9.35 0.70
N ILE A 616 3.82 -10.07 1.27
CA ILE A 616 3.01 -9.57 2.41
C ILE A 616 3.88 -9.35 3.65
N SER A 617 4.73 -10.33 3.99
CA SER A 617 5.62 -10.23 5.16
C SER A 617 6.56 -9.01 5.05
N THR A 618 7.03 -8.72 3.84
CA THR A 618 7.89 -7.56 3.56
C THR A 618 7.13 -6.25 3.69
N GLN A 619 5.85 -6.20 3.30
CA GLN A 619 4.97 -5.03 3.51
C GLN A 619 4.76 -4.75 5.00
N ILE A 620 4.41 -5.77 5.79
CA ILE A 620 4.26 -5.64 7.25
C ILE A 620 5.56 -5.17 7.91
N PHE A 621 6.69 -5.80 7.55
CA PHE A 621 8.00 -5.43 8.09
C PHE A 621 8.34 -3.95 7.85
N MET A 622 8.00 -3.42 6.67
CA MET A 622 8.23 -2.02 6.34
C MET A 622 7.51 -1.07 7.30
N TYR A 623 6.22 -1.33 7.59
CA TYR A 623 5.46 -0.51 8.53
C TYR A 623 6.04 -0.54 9.92
N CYS A 624 6.39 -1.73 10.41
CA CYS A 624 7.02 -1.89 11.72
C CYS A 624 8.37 -1.18 11.77
N TRP A 625 9.19 -1.27 10.72
CA TRP A 625 10.50 -0.63 10.66
C TRP A 625 10.40 0.90 10.73
N PHE A 626 9.59 1.52 9.86
CA PHE A 626 9.48 2.99 9.83
C PHE A 626 8.74 3.56 11.03
N GLY A 627 7.78 2.83 11.61
CA GLY A 627 7.18 3.21 12.89
C GLY A 627 8.21 3.23 14.02
N ASN A 628 9.05 2.20 14.08
CA ASN A 628 10.08 2.07 15.12
C ASN A 628 11.22 3.11 14.96
N GLU A 629 11.57 3.53 13.74
CA GLU A 629 12.51 4.63 13.50
C GLU A 629 12.00 5.99 14.04
N VAL A 630 10.70 6.27 13.94
CA VAL A 630 10.11 7.49 14.53
C VAL A 630 10.16 7.43 16.06
N GLU A 631 9.89 6.27 16.65
CA GLU A 631 9.98 6.03 18.10
C GLU A 631 11.42 6.19 18.61
N ILE A 632 12.42 5.67 17.90
CA ILE A 632 13.85 5.79 18.27
C ILE A 632 14.35 7.24 18.23
N LYS A 633 13.79 8.09 17.36
CA LYS A 633 14.19 9.48 17.20
C LYS A 633 13.43 10.47 18.10
N GLN A 634 12.32 10.07 18.71
CA GLN A 634 11.81 10.79 19.86
C GLN A 634 12.88 10.72 20.96
N MET A 635 13.39 11.88 21.39
CA MET A 635 14.53 11.96 22.28
C MET A 635 14.28 11.20 23.58
N GLU A 636 14.81 10.00 23.65
CA GLU A 636 15.09 9.31 24.90
C GLU A 636 16.60 9.03 25.03
N ARG A 637 17.00 8.84 26.28
CA ARG A 637 18.32 8.40 26.73
C ARG A 637 18.86 7.28 25.83
N PHE A 638 20.17 7.25 25.56
CA PHE A 638 20.75 6.17 24.77
C PHE A 638 20.72 4.88 25.59
N ASP A 639 19.64 4.10 25.43
CA ASP A 639 19.45 2.86 26.17
C ASP A 639 20.24 1.72 25.50
N TRP A 640 21.37 1.35 26.10
CA TRP A 640 22.17 0.23 25.63
C TRP A 640 21.39 -1.10 25.69
N LYS A 641 20.42 -1.24 26.62
CA LYS A 641 19.54 -2.43 26.70
C LYS A 641 18.61 -2.54 25.48
N GLU A 642 18.18 -1.44 24.88
CA GLU A 642 17.34 -1.47 23.67
C GLU A 642 18.07 -2.14 22.51
N THR A 643 19.40 -2.01 22.44
CA THR A 643 20.23 -2.66 21.41
C THR A 643 20.07 -4.18 21.42
N ILE A 644 20.05 -4.81 22.60
CA ILE A 644 19.96 -6.27 22.75
C ILE A 644 18.55 -6.74 23.15
N LYS A 645 17.55 -5.85 23.12
CA LYS A 645 16.16 -6.17 23.48
C LYS A 645 15.56 -7.34 22.70
N PRO A 646 15.82 -7.52 21.38
CA PRO A 646 15.39 -8.72 20.67
C PRO A 646 15.97 -10.01 21.30
N ASN A 647 17.25 -9.99 21.67
CA ASN A 647 17.91 -11.14 22.30
C ASN A 647 17.31 -11.43 23.68
N ILE A 648 17.10 -10.38 24.50
CA ILE A 648 16.48 -10.51 25.82
C ILE A 648 15.06 -11.09 25.70
N ARG A 649 14.25 -10.61 24.74
CA ARG A 649 12.89 -11.14 24.50
C ARG A 649 12.93 -12.62 24.13
N MET A 650 13.87 -13.04 23.28
CA MET A 650 14.00 -14.44 22.89
C MET A 650 14.47 -15.31 24.06
N LEU A 651 15.48 -14.87 24.83
CA LEU A 651 15.90 -15.58 26.04
C LEU A 651 14.76 -15.66 27.07
N LYS A 652 13.93 -14.61 27.19
CA LYS A 652 12.72 -14.64 28.03
C LYS A 652 11.74 -15.71 27.55
N PHE A 653 11.50 -15.82 26.26
CA PHE A 653 10.64 -16.85 25.66
C PHE A 653 11.16 -18.26 25.91
N LEU A 654 12.47 -18.47 25.79
CA LEU A 654 13.13 -19.76 26.04
C LEU A 654 13.18 -20.14 27.54
N GLY A 655 12.74 -19.25 28.45
CA GLY A 655 12.85 -19.48 29.89
C GLY A 655 14.25 -19.20 30.47
N LEU A 656 15.13 -18.57 29.68
CA LEU A 656 16.55 -18.32 29.99
C LEU A 656 16.83 -16.89 30.48
N TRP A 657 15.79 -16.07 30.74
CA TRP A 657 15.97 -14.71 31.27
C TRP A 657 14.91 -14.34 32.32
N PRO A 658 15.21 -14.36 33.63
CA PRO A 658 14.25 -14.05 34.67
C PRO A 658 13.88 -12.55 34.71
N LYS A 659 12.63 -12.23 35.05
CA LYS A 659 12.04 -10.87 34.94
C LYS A 659 12.61 -9.79 35.89
N GLY A 660 13.14 -10.14 37.06
CA GLY A 660 13.68 -9.18 38.05
C GLY A 660 15.14 -8.78 37.81
N ASP A 661 15.78 -8.07 38.75
CA ASP A 661 17.24 -7.81 38.74
C ASP A 661 18.04 -8.95 39.40
N ASP A 662 17.35 -9.81 40.16
CA ASP A 662 17.94 -10.98 40.82
C ASP A 662 18.12 -12.19 39.88
N SER A 663 18.85 -13.20 40.38
CA SER A 663 19.04 -14.51 39.75
C SER A 663 17.74 -15.35 39.74
N TYR A 664 17.83 -16.62 39.33
CA TYR A 664 16.68 -17.52 39.27
C TYR A 664 16.17 -17.87 40.68
N GLY A 665 14.99 -17.34 41.05
CA GLY A 665 14.27 -17.70 42.28
C GLY A 665 13.22 -18.80 42.09
N TRP A 666 12.57 -19.22 43.18
CA TRP A 666 11.47 -20.20 43.17
C TRP A 666 10.16 -19.56 42.67
N ASN A 667 9.96 -19.56 41.35
CA ASN A 667 8.73 -19.09 40.72
C ASN A 667 8.35 -19.96 39.51
N ILE A 668 7.11 -19.79 39.02
CA ILE A 668 6.55 -20.56 37.89
C ILE A 668 7.38 -20.39 36.62
N TYR A 669 7.99 -19.21 36.43
CA TYR A 669 8.82 -18.94 35.27
C TYR A 669 10.15 -19.72 35.30
N THR A 670 10.82 -19.79 36.46
CA THR A 670 12.01 -20.61 36.68
C THR A 670 11.68 -22.09 36.48
N LEU A 671 10.53 -22.55 36.97
CA LEU A 671 10.07 -23.93 36.74
C LEU A 671 9.89 -24.21 35.24
N TYR A 672 9.22 -23.31 34.51
CA TYR A 672 9.08 -23.40 33.05
C TYR A 672 10.44 -23.46 32.34
N GLY A 673 11.37 -22.58 32.70
CA GLY A 673 12.71 -22.56 32.11
C GLY A 673 13.47 -23.86 32.35
N VAL A 674 13.51 -24.34 33.60
CA VAL A 674 14.17 -25.61 33.95
C VAL A 674 13.54 -26.79 33.21
N VAL A 675 12.22 -26.90 33.19
CA VAL A 675 11.51 -27.97 32.47
C VAL A 675 11.79 -27.90 30.97
N SER A 676 11.79 -26.70 30.39
CA SER A 676 12.05 -26.50 28.96
C SER A 676 13.49 -26.90 28.59
N VAL A 677 14.49 -26.51 29.39
CA VAL A 677 15.89 -26.90 29.18
C VAL A 677 16.06 -28.41 29.32
N ILE A 678 15.46 -29.02 30.35
CA ILE A 678 15.53 -30.47 30.55
C ILE A 678 14.89 -31.20 29.37
N PHE A 679 13.70 -30.78 28.94
CA PHE A 679 12.95 -31.48 27.91
C PHE A 679 13.57 -31.30 26.52
N TYR A 680 13.85 -30.06 26.11
CA TYR A 680 14.29 -29.77 24.75
C TYR A 680 15.79 -29.86 24.53
N GLN A 681 16.62 -29.45 25.51
CA GLN A 681 18.08 -29.54 25.36
C GLN A 681 18.59 -30.87 25.91
N VAL A 682 18.43 -31.12 27.22
CA VAL A 682 19.01 -32.31 27.86
C VAL A 682 18.41 -33.60 27.29
N GLY A 683 17.09 -33.65 27.10
CA GLY A 683 16.41 -34.79 26.52
C GLY A 683 16.86 -35.10 25.09
N HIS A 684 16.97 -34.08 24.23
CA HIS A 684 17.46 -34.27 22.86
C HIS A 684 18.93 -34.72 22.84
N SER A 685 19.79 -34.08 23.63
CA SER A 685 21.19 -34.48 23.79
C SER A 685 21.31 -35.94 24.26
N PHE A 686 20.49 -36.35 25.23
CA PHE A 686 20.49 -37.73 25.74
C PHE A 686 20.16 -38.76 24.65
N PHE A 687 19.09 -38.56 23.88
CA PHE A 687 18.69 -39.49 22.82
C PHE A 687 19.73 -39.59 21.70
N GLN A 688 20.40 -38.48 21.39
CA GLN A 688 21.51 -38.43 20.43
C GLN A 688 22.75 -39.16 20.95
N THR A 689 23.12 -38.96 22.22
CA THR A 689 24.24 -39.66 22.85
C THR A 689 24.01 -41.16 22.92
N VAL A 690 22.81 -41.61 23.31
CA VAL A 690 22.49 -43.06 23.33
C VAL A 690 22.57 -43.65 21.92
N ASN A 691 22.07 -42.94 20.90
CA ASN A 691 22.20 -43.38 19.52
C ASN A 691 23.67 -43.58 19.11
N LEU A 692 24.54 -42.65 19.49
CA LEU A 692 25.96 -42.73 19.20
C LEU A 692 26.61 -43.99 19.81
N PHE A 693 26.24 -44.36 21.04
CA PHE A 693 26.70 -45.60 21.67
C PHE A 693 26.21 -46.87 20.96
N LEU A 694 25.01 -46.83 20.37
CA LEU A 694 24.43 -47.98 19.67
C LEU A 694 24.99 -48.20 18.27
N ILE A 695 25.59 -47.16 17.66
CA ILE A 695 26.16 -47.23 16.31
C ILE A 695 27.70 -47.28 16.31
N LEU A 696 28.34 -47.52 17.47
CA LEU A 696 29.81 -47.48 17.62
C LEU A 696 30.57 -48.39 16.64
N ASP A 697 29.95 -49.48 16.19
CA ASP A 697 30.56 -50.44 15.27
C ASP A 697 30.61 -49.94 13.81
N ASP A 698 29.88 -48.87 13.46
CA ASP A 698 29.89 -48.25 12.13
C ASP A 698 30.60 -46.88 12.17
N LEU A 699 31.88 -46.88 11.80
CA LEU A 699 32.72 -45.68 11.77
C LEU A 699 32.11 -44.55 10.91
N LYS A 700 31.42 -44.87 9.81
CA LYS A 700 30.79 -43.87 8.93
C LYS A 700 29.58 -43.24 9.62
N ALA A 701 28.73 -44.05 10.25
CA ALA A 701 27.57 -43.55 11.00
C ALA A 701 27.98 -42.76 12.26
N VAL A 702 29.02 -43.21 12.97
CA VAL A 702 29.62 -42.51 14.12
C VAL A 702 30.10 -41.13 13.69
N THR A 703 30.98 -41.06 12.69
CA THR A 703 31.58 -39.79 12.27
C THR A 703 30.56 -38.81 11.68
N ALA A 704 29.46 -39.31 11.10
CA ALA A 704 28.32 -38.50 10.66
C ALA A 704 27.37 -38.06 11.80
N SER A 705 27.50 -38.59 13.02
CA SER A 705 26.62 -38.27 14.17
C SER A 705 27.33 -37.56 15.32
N VAL A 706 28.65 -37.77 15.48
CA VAL A 706 29.44 -37.23 16.62
C VAL A 706 29.38 -35.71 16.70
N TYR A 707 29.48 -34.99 15.59
CA TYR A 707 29.50 -33.52 15.62
C TYR A 707 28.16 -32.94 16.14
N VAL A 708 27.03 -33.58 15.82
CA VAL A 708 25.70 -33.19 16.32
C VAL A 708 25.63 -33.37 17.83
N VAL A 709 26.15 -34.50 18.34
CA VAL A 709 26.20 -34.79 19.78
C VAL A 709 27.07 -33.76 20.50
N LEU A 710 28.25 -33.45 19.96
CA LEU A 710 29.16 -32.45 20.53
C LEU A 710 28.52 -31.07 20.59
N MET A 711 27.83 -30.64 19.53
CA MET A 711 27.06 -29.39 19.51
C MET A 711 25.96 -29.38 20.58
N CYS A 712 25.21 -30.48 20.71
CA CYS A 712 24.13 -30.62 21.69
C CYS A 712 24.65 -30.60 23.14
N ILE A 713 25.85 -31.12 23.39
CA ILE A 713 26.52 -31.02 24.70
C ILE A 713 27.01 -29.59 24.94
N SER A 714 27.61 -28.94 23.94
CA SER A 714 28.08 -27.54 24.02
C SER A 714 26.97 -26.61 24.49
N ILE A 715 25.78 -26.68 23.85
CA ILE A 715 24.68 -25.79 24.20
C ILE A 715 24.13 -26.03 25.62
N VAL A 716 24.13 -27.28 26.10
CA VAL A 716 23.70 -27.60 27.47
C VAL A 716 24.68 -26.97 28.47
N LEU A 717 25.99 -27.12 28.24
CA LEU A 717 27.03 -26.55 29.10
C LEU A 717 27.03 -25.01 29.07
N LYS A 718 26.76 -24.41 27.91
CA LYS A 718 26.61 -22.96 27.77
C LYS A 718 25.37 -22.44 28.46
N THR A 719 24.23 -23.12 28.29
CA THR A 719 22.97 -22.73 28.94
C THR A 719 23.13 -22.78 30.46
N TYR A 720 23.78 -23.82 30.98
CA TYR A 720 24.17 -23.92 32.38
C TYR A 720 25.07 -22.75 32.81
N GLY A 721 26.12 -22.43 32.04
CA GLY A 721 27.01 -21.30 32.29
C GLY A 721 26.30 -19.95 32.32
N LEU A 722 25.40 -19.70 31.37
CA LEU A 722 24.55 -18.50 31.32
C LEU A 722 23.68 -18.39 32.58
N MET A 723 23.01 -19.48 32.94
CA MET A 723 22.11 -19.48 34.10
C MET A 723 22.86 -19.24 35.41
N ASN A 724 24.03 -19.86 35.58
CA ASN A 724 24.87 -19.69 36.76
C ASN A 724 25.43 -18.27 36.89
N ASN A 725 25.75 -17.60 35.77
CA ASN A 725 26.31 -16.26 35.75
C ASN A 725 25.28 -15.14 35.47
N MET A 726 23.97 -15.44 35.54
CA MET A 726 22.90 -14.51 35.17
C MET A 726 22.91 -13.21 36.00
N GLU A 727 23.24 -13.30 37.29
CA GLU A 727 23.33 -12.13 38.17
C GLU A 727 24.42 -11.16 37.70
N LYS A 728 25.62 -11.68 37.38
CA LYS A 728 26.72 -10.88 36.84
C LYS A 728 26.33 -10.19 35.53
N LEU A 729 25.64 -10.91 34.64
CA LEU A 729 25.14 -10.36 33.39
C LEU A 729 24.17 -9.20 33.61
N LYS A 730 23.24 -9.33 34.56
CA LYS A 730 22.28 -8.24 34.88
C LYS A 730 22.98 -7.03 35.46
N GLN A 731 23.96 -7.23 36.34
CA GLN A 731 24.81 -6.15 36.86
C GLN A 731 25.55 -5.42 35.74
N LEU A 732 26.17 -6.15 34.79
CA LEU A 732 26.77 -5.54 33.59
C LEU A 732 25.75 -4.69 32.81
N MET A 733 24.53 -5.21 32.60
CA MET A 733 23.48 -4.45 31.89
C MET A 733 23.01 -3.21 32.65
N ILE A 734 23.10 -3.19 33.98
CA ILE A 734 22.82 -2.00 34.80
C ILE A 734 23.97 -1.00 34.66
N THR A 735 25.21 -1.44 34.79
CA THR A 735 26.41 -0.60 34.72
C THR A 735 26.54 0.12 33.37
N VAL A 736 26.31 -0.58 32.24
CA VAL A 736 26.41 0.04 30.91
C VAL A 736 25.34 1.12 30.68
N ASN A 737 24.22 1.04 31.39
CA ASN A 737 23.15 2.05 31.36
C ASN A 737 23.32 3.17 32.40
N SER A 738 24.38 3.12 33.21
CA SER A 738 24.70 4.21 34.14
C SER A 738 25.09 5.49 33.40
N ASP A 739 24.93 6.64 34.04
CA ASP A 739 25.21 7.93 33.42
C ASP A 739 26.67 8.10 32.97
N LEU A 740 27.59 7.37 33.62
CA LEU A 740 29.01 7.38 33.26
C LEU A 740 29.28 6.75 31.88
N PHE A 741 28.47 5.76 31.48
CA PHE A 741 28.62 5.01 30.23
C PHE A 741 27.75 5.59 29.09
N GLN A 742 27.10 6.73 29.32
CA GLN A 742 26.25 7.38 28.33
C GLN A 742 27.09 8.28 27.40
N PRO A 743 26.87 8.22 26.06
CA PRO A 743 27.47 9.18 25.15
C PRO A 743 26.88 10.58 25.42
N LYS A 744 27.74 11.55 25.69
CA LYS A 744 27.37 12.90 26.17
C LYS A 744 26.99 13.84 25.04
N ASN A 745 27.51 13.62 23.84
CA ASN A 745 27.31 14.49 22.68
C ASN A 745 27.07 13.68 21.38
N ALA A 746 26.69 14.38 20.31
CA ALA A 746 26.40 13.77 19.01
C ALA A 746 27.60 13.04 18.40
N GLU A 747 28.80 13.54 18.65
CA GLU A 747 30.06 13.03 18.10
C GLU A 747 30.40 11.68 18.74
N GLN A 748 30.27 11.58 20.06
CA GLN A 748 30.37 10.32 20.79
C GLN A 748 29.33 9.30 20.34
N ARG A 749 28.09 9.73 20.04
CA ARG A 749 27.09 8.82 19.43
C ARG A 749 27.51 8.34 18.04
N ALA A 750 28.11 9.22 17.23
CA ALA A 750 28.62 8.86 15.91
C ALA A 750 29.82 7.90 15.99
N LEU A 751 30.65 7.98 17.04
CA LEU A 751 31.74 7.04 17.30
C LEU A 751 31.25 5.63 17.65
N VAL A 752 30.13 5.52 18.37
CA VAL A 752 29.53 4.22 18.75
C VAL A 752 28.82 3.54 17.56
N GLN A 753 28.29 4.33 16.61
CA GLN A 753 27.41 3.84 15.55
C GLN A 753 28.01 2.76 14.63
N PRO A 754 29.29 2.81 14.21
CA PRO A 754 29.92 1.75 13.41
C PRO A 754 29.93 0.40 14.12
N ASN A 755 30.37 0.37 15.38
CA ASN A 755 30.42 -0.86 16.20
C ASN A 755 29.02 -1.44 16.39
N LEU A 756 28.03 -0.58 16.65
CA LEU A 756 26.63 -0.96 16.76
C LEU A 756 26.08 -1.54 15.45
N THR A 757 26.44 -0.95 14.31
CA THR A 757 26.02 -1.39 12.98
C THR A 757 26.66 -2.74 12.62
N ALA A 758 27.95 -2.91 12.91
CA ALA A 758 28.66 -4.17 12.75
C ALA A 758 28.00 -5.28 13.56
N TRP A 759 27.73 -5.05 14.85
CA TRP A 759 27.03 -6.02 15.70
C TRP A 759 25.64 -6.34 15.17
N LYS A 760 24.80 -5.34 14.85
CA LYS A 760 23.45 -5.57 14.29
C LYS A 760 23.50 -6.39 12.99
N THR A 761 24.48 -6.14 12.14
CA THR A 761 24.66 -6.87 10.87
C THR A 761 25.04 -8.32 11.12
N ILE A 762 25.99 -8.57 12.03
CA ILE A 762 26.42 -9.91 12.41
C ILE A 762 25.26 -10.70 13.03
N VAL A 763 24.53 -10.11 13.99
CA VAL A 763 23.38 -10.75 14.64
C VAL A 763 22.30 -11.14 13.61
N ARG A 764 21.93 -10.23 12.71
CA ARG A 764 20.94 -10.52 11.65
C ARG A 764 21.39 -11.65 10.74
N THR A 765 22.66 -11.66 10.37
CA THR A 765 23.26 -12.69 9.53
C THR A 765 23.23 -14.05 10.23
N PHE A 766 23.60 -14.10 11.51
CA PHE A 766 23.53 -15.33 12.32
C PHE A 766 22.11 -15.85 12.46
N TRP A 767 21.14 -14.97 12.75
CA TRP A 767 19.73 -15.33 12.84
C TRP A 767 19.20 -15.88 11.51
N PHE A 768 19.56 -15.26 10.39
CA PHE A 768 19.19 -15.73 9.06
C PHE A 768 19.72 -17.14 8.79
N PHE A 769 21.00 -17.40 9.04
CA PHE A 769 21.59 -18.73 8.85
C PHE A 769 21.04 -19.77 9.82
N ALA A 770 20.83 -19.42 11.09
CA ALA A 770 20.32 -20.35 12.11
C ALA A 770 18.87 -20.77 11.84
N VAL A 771 18.00 -19.82 11.47
CA VAL A 771 16.62 -20.10 11.07
C VAL A 771 16.60 -20.86 9.74
N GLY A 772 17.42 -20.45 8.77
CA GLY A 772 17.56 -21.14 7.49
C GLY A 772 17.98 -22.60 7.65
N TYR A 773 18.95 -22.89 8.51
CA TYR A 773 19.39 -24.25 8.83
C TYR A 773 18.31 -25.07 9.53
N ALA A 774 17.61 -24.49 10.51
CA ALA A 774 16.52 -25.17 11.22
C ALA A 774 15.34 -25.53 10.29
N ILE A 775 14.97 -24.60 9.39
CA ILE A 775 13.95 -24.84 8.37
C ILE A 775 14.42 -25.90 7.37
N PHE A 776 15.66 -25.78 6.88
CA PHE A 776 16.21 -26.76 5.94
C PHE A 776 16.28 -28.15 6.57
N GLY A 777 16.76 -28.30 7.80
CA GLY A 777 16.80 -29.58 8.52
C GLY A 777 15.41 -30.18 8.77
N ALA A 778 14.41 -29.34 9.05
CA ALA A 778 13.01 -29.78 9.21
C ALA A 778 12.36 -30.19 7.89
N LEU A 779 12.67 -29.51 6.78
CA LEU A 779 12.04 -29.77 5.47
C LEU A 779 12.79 -30.81 4.64
N PHE A 780 14.09 -31.00 4.85
CA PHE A 780 14.92 -31.87 4.00
C PHE A 780 14.41 -33.31 3.93
N PRO A 781 14.06 -33.99 5.04
CA PRO A 781 13.51 -35.35 4.96
C PRO A 781 12.18 -35.42 4.19
N ILE A 782 11.38 -34.34 4.23
CA ILE A 782 10.11 -34.22 3.50
C ILE A 782 10.39 -34.04 2.01
N LEU A 783 11.34 -33.18 1.66
CA LEU A 783 11.73 -32.85 0.28
C LEU A 783 12.36 -34.06 -0.44
N ASP A 784 13.21 -34.82 0.25
CA ASP A 784 13.85 -36.04 -0.28
C ASP A 784 12.95 -37.28 -0.21
N LYS A 785 11.67 -37.11 0.18
CA LYS A 785 10.67 -38.19 0.34
C LYS A 785 11.06 -39.30 1.34
N SER A 786 12.15 -39.14 2.09
CA SER A 786 12.63 -40.09 3.09
C SER A 786 11.68 -40.23 4.30
N VAL A 787 10.71 -39.33 4.47
CA VAL A 787 9.57 -39.52 5.37
C VAL A 787 8.77 -40.80 5.06
N LYS A 788 8.72 -41.24 3.80
CA LYS A 788 8.06 -42.51 3.42
C LYS A 788 8.78 -43.74 4.01
N GLU A 789 10.05 -43.58 4.36
CA GLU A 789 10.88 -44.61 5.00
C GLU A 789 10.91 -44.45 6.53
N TYR A 790 10.07 -43.57 7.09
CA TYR A 790 10.05 -43.21 8.51
C TYR A 790 11.42 -42.70 9.02
N ARG A 791 12.16 -41.99 8.18
CA ARG A 791 13.45 -41.39 8.54
C ARG A 791 13.26 -40.09 9.32
N LEU A 792 13.74 -40.04 10.56
CA LEU A 792 13.72 -38.85 11.40
C LEU A 792 14.71 -37.78 10.89
N PRO A 793 14.45 -36.47 11.14
CA PRO A 793 15.34 -35.38 10.75
C PRO A 793 16.76 -35.54 11.27
N PHE A 794 16.89 -36.00 12.51
CA PHE A 794 18.18 -36.35 13.10
C PHE A 794 18.14 -37.78 13.61
N LEU A 795 19.18 -38.55 13.29
CA LEU A 795 19.33 -39.93 13.72
C LEU A 795 19.45 -39.95 15.26
N ALA A 796 18.44 -40.46 15.95
CA ALA A 796 18.44 -40.55 17.41
C ALA A 796 17.71 -41.82 17.85
N TRP A 797 18.07 -42.32 19.03
CA TRP A 797 17.45 -43.49 19.61
C TRP A 797 16.34 -43.07 20.58
N TYR A 798 15.21 -43.77 20.53
CA TYR A 798 14.10 -43.57 21.45
C TYR A 798 13.68 -44.93 22.04
N PRO A 799 13.18 -44.97 23.28
CA PRO A 799 12.79 -46.21 23.96
C PRO A 799 11.49 -46.84 23.41
N TYR A 800 10.99 -46.36 22.27
CA TYR A 800 9.78 -46.83 21.59
C TYR A 800 10.00 -46.85 20.08
N ASN A 801 9.15 -47.57 19.34
CA ASN A 801 9.29 -47.72 17.90
C ASN A 801 8.89 -46.43 17.15
N THR A 802 9.88 -45.72 16.62
CA THR A 802 9.70 -44.48 15.85
C THR A 802 9.29 -44.72 14.41
N LYS A 803 9.17 -45.96 13.93
CA LYS A 803 8.70 -46.29 12.58
C LYS A 803 7.19 -46.58 12.51
N LYS A 804 6.45 -46.25 13.58
CA LYS A 804 5.00 -46.49 13.69
C LYS A 804 4.27 -45.19 13.97
N SER A 805 3.12 -44.99 13.32
CA SER A 805 2.21 -43.87 13.59
C SER A 805 1.35 -44.15 14.84
N PRO A 806 1.11 -43.17 15.74
CA PRO A 806 1.49 -41.75 15.67
C PRO A 806 2.87 -41.40 16.28
N GLN A 807 3.64 -42.41 16.75
CA GLN A 807 4.89 -42.19 17.47
C GLN A 807 5.96 -41.51 16.59
N TYR A 808 5.99 -41.82 15.30
CA TYR A 808 6.86 -41.17 14.33
C TYR A 808 6.59 -39.66 14.27
N GLU A 809 5.34 -39.26 14.03
CA GLU A 809 4.91 -37.88 13.85
C GLU A 809 5.15 -37.06 15.11
N VAL A 810 4.84 -37.62 16.29
CA VAL A 810 5.11 -36.99 17.58
C VAL A 810 6.62 -36.77 17.78
N THR A 811 7.44 -37.77 17.46
CA THR A 811 8.91 -37.67 17.59
C THR A 811 9.52 -36.69 16.59
N TYR A 812 8.96 -36.65 15.38
CA TYR A 812 9.35 -35.72 14.33
C TYR A 812 9.12 -34.26 14.78
N VAL A 813 7.92 -33.96 15.29
CA VAL A 813 7.58 -32.64 15.84
C VAL A 813 8.46 -32.31 17.04
N TYR A 814 8.68 -33.26 17.95
CA TYR A 814 9.58 -33.07 19.10
C TYR A 814 11.00 -32.68 18.66
N GLN A 815 11.59 -33.39 17.69
CA GLN A 815 12.94 -33.05 17.20
C GLN A 815 12.98 -31.63 16.63
N ILE A 816 12.00 -31.23 15.81
CA ILE A 816 11.95 -29.87 15.25
C ILE A 816 11.88 -28.83 16.36
N LEU A 817 11.03 -29.02 17.36
CA LEU A 817 10.90 -28.09 18.48
C LEU A 817 12.20 -28.02 19.30
N ALA A 818 12.82 -29.17 19.58
CA ALA A 818 14.07 -29.26 20.32
C ALA A 818 15.22 -28.54 19.59
N ILE A 819 15.36 -28.76 18.28
CA ILE A 819 16.44 -28.16 17.48
C ILE A 819 16.26 -26.66 17.33
N ASN A 820 15.01 -26.18 17.16
CA ASN A 820 14.73 -24.75 17.19
C ASN A 820 15.11 -24.17 18.56
N PHE A 821 14.72 -24.82 19.66
CA PHE A 821 15.07 -24.37 21.01
C PHE A 821 16.59 -24.29 21.21
N ILE A 822 17.33 -25.32 20.79
CA ILE A 822 18.80 -25.40 20.84
C ILE A 822 19.44 -24.27 20.00
N SER A 823 19.03 -24.14 18.75
CA SER A 823 19.56 -23.14 17.81
C SER A 823 19.34 -21.72 18.32
N MET A 824 18.12 -21.42 18.77
CA MET A 824 17.77 -20.12 19.36
C MET A 824 18.59 -19.84 20.63
N SER A 825 18.74 -20.83 21.51
CA SER A 825 19.56 -20.68 22.71
C SER A 825 21.02 -20.34 22.34
N ASN A 826 21.59 -21.04 21.36
CA ASN A 826 22.99 -20.85 20.95
C ASN A 826 23.22 -19.46 20.33
N VAL A 827 22.38 -19.05 19.38
CA VAL A 827 22.51 -17.74 18.72
C VAL A 827 22.43 -16.60 19.73
N ASN A 828 21.48 -16.66 20.68
CA ASN A 828 21.30 -15.57 21.64
C ASN A 828 22.44 -15.51 22.67
N ILE A 829 22.98 -16.65 23.10
CA ILE A 829 24.16 -16.69 23.98
C ILE A 829 25.39 -16.13 23.26
N ASN A 830 25.66 -16.58 22.04
CA ASN A 830 26.85 -16.19 21.27
C ASN A 830 26.83 -14.68 20.96
N THR A 831 25.68 -14.16 20.57
CA THR A 831 25.53 -12.73 20.22
C THR A 831 25.54 -11.80 21.44
N LEU A 832 25.21 -12.30 22.63
CA LEU A 832 25.34 -11.56 23.89
C LEU A 832 26.81 -11.30 24.25
N ILE A 833 27.68 -12.29 24.07
CA ILE A 833 29.13 -12.14 24.29
C ILE A 833 29.70 -11.08 23.35
N ALA A 834 29.33 -11.15 22.07
CA ALA A 834 29.71 -10.13 21.08
C ALA A 834 29.21 -8.72 21.46
N ALA A 835 27.99 -8.61 22.03
CA ALA A 835 27.44 -7.33 22.48
C ALA A 835 28.25 -6.73 23.62
N LEU A 836 28.66 -7.54 24.61
CA LEU A 836 29.47 -7.07 25.74
C LEU A 836 30.84 -6.53 25.27
N ASN A 837 31.50 -7.23 24.35
CA ASN A 837 32.77 -6.76 23.77
C ASN A 837 32.58 -5.49 22.94
N MET A 838 31.51 -5.41 22.14
CA MET A 838 31.15 -4.19 21.41
C MET A 838 30.92 -3.01 22.36
N TYR A 839 30.25 -3.22 23.51
CA TYR A 839 30.08 -2.17 24.52
C TYR A 839 31.43 -1.70 25.06
N ILE A 840 32.33 -2.62 25.41
CA ILE A 840 33.67 -2.28 25.92
C ILE A 840 34.44 -1.42 24.91
N ALA A 841 34.52 -1.88 23.65
CA ALA A 841 35.21 -1.14 22.58
C ALA A 841 34.61 0.26 22.38
N SER A 842 33.28 0.36 22.36
CA SER A 842 32.58 1.64 22.22
C SER A 842 32.84 2.60 23.39
N GLN A 843 33.06 2.08 24.60
CA GLN A 843 33.39 2.92 25.77
C GLN A 843 34.82 3.43 25.72
N PHE A 844 35.76 2.65 25.18
CA PHE A 844 37.12 3.15 24.91
C PHE A 844 37.13 4.25 23.85
N ASP A 845 36.28 4.15 22.81
CA ASP A 845 36.11 5.22 21.82
C ASP A 845 35.59 6.53 22.46
N ILE A 846 34.60 6.42 23.35
CA ILE A 846 34.07 7.58 24.11
C ILE A 846 35.15 8.17 25.02
N LEU A 847 35.91 7.34 25.74
CA LEU A 847 37.00 7.79 26.60
C LEU A 847 38.10 8.51 25.81
N CYS A 848 38.45 7.99 24.62
CA CYS A 848 39.44 8.61 23.75
C CYS A 848 38.99 10.00 23.27
N ASP A 849 37.70 10.16 22.97
CA ASP A 849 37.11 11.46 22.62
C ASP A 849 37.14 12.44 23.81
N ASP A 850 36.72 11.99 25.00
CA ASP A 850 36.78 12.79 26.24
C ASP A 850 38.23 13.25 26.55
N LEU A 851 39.23 12.41 26.27
CA LEU A 851 40.65 12.74 26.44
C LEU A 851 41.17 13.72 25.37
N LYS A 852 40.76 13.57 24.11
CA LYS A 852 41.15 14.50 23.02
C LYS A 852 40.59 15.91 23.26
N ASN A 853 39.37 15.99 23.79
CA ASN A 853 38.65 17.24 24.00
C ASN A 853 38.80 17.81 25.42
N ILE A 854 39.82 17.36 26.16
CA ILE A 854 39.99 17.70 27.58
C ILE A 854 40.23 19.20 27.82
N SER A 855 40.80 19.90 26.83
CA SER A 855 41.12 21.33 26.90
C SER A 855 40.01 22.25 26.36
N ASP A 856 38.90 21.71 25.89
CA ASP A 856 37.99 22.49 25.03
C ASP A 856 36.96 23.35 25.81
N LYS A 857 36.88 24.62 25.35
CA LYS A 857 35.86 25.69 25.37
C LYS A 857 35.15 26.20 26.64
N ASP A 858 35.28 25.60 27.83
CA ASP A 858 34.64 26.17 29.03
C ASP A 858 35.68 26.61 30.09
N PRO A 859 35.93 27.93 30.27
CA PRO A 859 36.84 28.44 31.29
C PRO A 859 36.31 28.24 32.73
N SER A 860 35.09 27.72 32.92
CA SER A 860 34.47 27.48 34.23
C SER A 860 34.74 26.08 34.81
N VAL A 861 35.29 25.13 34.04
CA VAL A 861 35.50 23.74 34.46
C VAL A 861 36.98 23.42 34.58
N ASP A 862 37.43 23.06 35.79
CA ASP A 862 38.82 22.68 36.08
C ASP A 862 39.24 21.45 35.25
N VAL A 863 40.30 21.59 34.45
CA VAL A 863 40.89 20.51 33.64
C VAL A 863 41.24 19.31 34.52
N ASN A 864 41.65 19.52 35.78
CA ASN A 864 41.94 18.43 36.72
C ASN A 864 40.67 17.60 37.03
N GLN A 865 39.50 18.22 37.06
CA GLN A 865 38.23 17.52 37.28
C GLN A 865 37.87 16.65 36.07
N LYS A 866 38.09 17.14 34.85
CA LYS A 866 37.90 16.36 33.61
C LYS A 866 38.86 15.17 33.56
N VAL A 867 40.14 15.37 33.85
CA VAL A 867 41.15 14.29 33.93
C VAL A 867 40.74 13.24 34.97
N ARG A 868 40.31 13.66 36.17
CA ARG A 868 39.80 12.73 37.20
C ARG A 868 38.58 11.94 36.72
N SER A 869 37.67 12.57 36.00
CA SER A 869 36.50 11.90 35.40
C SER A 869 36.91 10.86 34.36
N CYS A 870 37.88 11.17 33.48
CA CYS A 870 38.38 10.22 32.48
C CYS A 870 39.10 9.04 33.14
N ILE A 871 39.91 9.28 34.17
CA ILE A 871 40.56 8.21 34.96
C ILE A 871 39.51 7.33 35.63
N HIS A 872 38.46 7.93 36.17
CA HIS A 872 37.37 7.18 36.79
C HIS A 872 36.63 6.32 35.76
N HIS A 873 36.26 6.89 34.61
CA HIS A 873 35.61 6.17 33.51
C HIS A 873 36.48 5.02 33.01
N HIS A 874 37.77 5.25 32.76
CA HIS A 874 38.72 4.19 32.38
C HIS A 874 38.76 3.04 33.39
N LYS A 875 38.82 3.35 34.69
CA LYS A 875 38.78 2.32 35.75
C LYS A 875 37.47 1.53 35.75
N GLU A 876 36.34 2.17 35.52
CA GLU A 876 35.05 1.47 35.43
C GLU A 876 34.95 0.63 34.14
N ILE A 877 35.49 1.09 33.01
CA ILE A 877 35.58 0.30 31.77
C ILE A 877 36.38 -0.98 32.03
N LEU A 878 37.54 -0.89 32.69
CA LEU A 878 38.35 -2.06 33.02
C LEU A 878 37.62 -3.03 33.96
N ARG A 879 36.95 -2.52 35.01
CA ARG A 879 36.13 -3.38 35.89
C ARG A 879 34.97 -4.04 35.15
N PHE A 880 34.34 -3.32 34.23
CA PHE A 880 33.28 -3.85 33.38
C PHE A 880 33.83 -4.95 32.48
N ALA A 881 34.98 -4.74 31.83
CA ALA A 881 35.64 -5.73 30.99
C ALA A 881 36.05 -6.99 31.77
N ASP A 882 36.62 -6.84 32.97
CA ASP A 882 36.95 -7.97 33.85
C ASP A 882 35.70 -8.77 34.24
N SER A 883 34.61 -8.07 34.58
CA SER A 883 33.34 -8.70 34.95
C SER A 883 32.68 -9.41 33.76
N ALA A 884 32.75 -8.82 32.57
CA ALA A 884 32.29 -9.43 31.32
C ALA A 884 33.10 -10.68 30.99
N ASN A 885 34.43 -10.60 31.11
CA ASN A 885 35.32 -11.74 30.90
C ASN A 885 35.01 -12.89 31.86
N GLN A 886 34.82 -12.62 33.16
CA GLN A 886 34.40 -13.65 34.11
C GLN A 886 33.04 -14.27 33.77
N PHE A 887 32.12 -13.51 33.16
CA PHE A 887 30.83 -14.02 32.71
C PHE A 887 31.01 -15.00 31.55
N TYR A 888 31.71 -14.60 30.48
CA TYR A 888 31.78 -15.38 29.24
C TYR A 888 32.97 -16.36 29.13
N ASN A 889 33.95 -16.34 30.05
CA ASN A 889 35.16 -17.18 29.92
C ASN A 889 34.83 -18.68 29.82
N TRP A 890 33.98 -19.21 30.72
CA TRP A 890 33.53 -20.60 30.64
C TRP A 890 32.75 -20.89 29.34
N LEU A 891 31.90 -19.95 28.92
CA LEU A 891 31.10 -20.07 27.71
C LEU A 891 31.99 -20.16 26.45
N LEU A 892 33.04 -19.33 26.38
CA LEU A 892 34.03 -19.35 25.30
C LEU A 892 34.88 -20.63 25.34
N PHE A 893 35.33 -21.06 26.53
CA PHE A 893 36.11 -22.30 26.65
C PHE A 893 35.35 -23.50 26.07
N VAL A 894 34.08 -23.66 26.44
CA VAL A 894 33.22 -24.73 25.92
C VAL A 894 33.07 -24.62 24.40
N GLU A 895 32.84 -23.41 23.88
CA GLU A 895 32.69 -23.17 22.45
C GLU A 895 33.95 -23.54 21.67
N PHE A 896 35.09 -22.91 21.98
CA PHE A 896 36.35 -23.12 21.26
C PHE A 896 36.81 -24.58 21.33
N PHE A 897 36.60 -25.25 22.46
CA PHE A 897 36.92 -26.66 22.62
C PHE A 897 36.07 -27.52 21.67
N VAL A 898 34.75 -27.39 21.72
CA VAL A 898 33.83 -28.20 20.91
C VAL A 898 33.96 -27.90 19.42
N ASP A 899 34.08 -26.63 19.06
CA ASP A 899 34.21 -26.18 17.68
C ASP A 899 35.51 -26.66 17.04
N GLY A 900 36.61 -26.68 17.80
CA GLY A 900 37.89 -27.22 17.36
C GLY A 900 37.80 -28.69 16.97
N PHE A 901 37.18 -29.53 17.82
CA PHE A 901 36.94 -30.94 17.48
C PHE A 901 35.94 -31.11 16.33
N SER A 902 34.88 -30.29 16.30
CA SER A 902 33.82 -30.37 15.29
C SER A 902 34.33 -30.01 13.90
N ILE A 903 35.12 -28.94 13.76
CA ILE A 903 35.78 -28.58 12.49
C ILE A 903 36.66 -29.72 11.99
N GLY A 904 37.47 -30.34 12.86
CA GLY A 904 38.33 -31.46 12.48
C GLY A 904 37.55 -32.64 11.90
N ILE A 905 36.45 -33.02 12.56
CA ILE A 905 35.57 -34.11 12.11
C ILE A 905 34.85 -33.72 10.80
N THR A 906 34.31 -32.51 10.70
CA THR A 906 33.60 -32.04 9.52
C THR A 906 34.52 -31.92 8.30
N MET A 907 35.74 -31.43 8.47
CA MET A 907 36.75 -31.38 7.41
C MET A 907 37.13 -32.78 6.93
N PHE A 908 37.27 -33.75 7.85
CA PHE A 908 37.46 -35.15 7.47
C PHE A 908 36.27 -35.67 6.63
N GLN A 909 35.02 -35.43 7.08
CA GLN A 909 33.82 -35.83 6.33
C GLN A 909 33.76 -35.22 4.93
N LEU A 910 34.15 -33.96 4.76
CA LEU A 910 34.21 -33.29 3.46
C LEU A 910 35.16 -33.96 2.46
N THR A 911 36.16 -34.71 2.93
CA THR A 911 37.05 -35.50 2.06
C THR A 911 36.48 -36.87 1.67
N VAL A 912 35.52 -37.39 2.47
CA VAL A 912 34.92 -38.72 2.29
C VAL A 912 33.65 -38.66 1.44
N VAL A 913 32.89 -37.56 1.50
CA VAL A 913 31.65 -37.40 0.73
C VAL A 913 31.90 -36.98 -0.72
N ALA A 914 30.98 -37.36 -1.61
CA ALA A 914 31.07 -36.98 -3.02
C ALA A 914 30.99 -35.44 -3.17
N PRO A 915 31.84 -34.83 -4.01
CA PRO A 915 31.80 -33.39 -4.27
C PRO A 915 30.41 -32.95 -4.74
N LEU A 916 29.94 -31.79 -4.23
CA LEU A 916 28.62 -31.20 -4.58
C LEU A 916 27.39 -32.06 -4.21
N SER A 917 27.57 -33.15 -3.47
CA SER A 917 26.46 -33.91 -2.90
C SER A 917 25.70 -33.11 -1.83
N SER A 918 24.48 -33.55 -1.49
CA SER A 918 23.71 -32.95 -0.38
C SER A 918 24.45 -33.04 0.95
N GLU A 919 25.13 -34.16 1.22
CA GLU A 919 25.98 -34.35 2.40
C GLU A 919 27.17 -33.36 2.38
N PHE A 920 27.79 -33.15 1.22
CA PHE A 920 28.85 -32.14 1.05
C PHE A 920 28.36 -30.74 1.43
N TRP A 921 27.21 -30.32 0.91
CA TRP A 921 26.65 -29.00 1.24
C TRP A 921 26.29 -28.88 2.72
N SER A 922 25.76 -29.93 3.35
CA SER A 922 25.45 -29.95 4.78
C SER A 922 26.72 -29.75 5.63
N PHE A 923 27.77 -30.53 5.36
CA PHE A 923 29.05 -30.42 6.07
C PHE A 923 29.74 -29.09 5.80
N PHE A 924 29.71 -28.60 4.55
CA PHE A 924 30.31 -27.32 4.18
C PHE A 924 29.59 -26.15 4.86
N SER A 925 28.25 -26.16 4.89
CA SER A 925 27.46 -25.16 5.61
C SER A 925 27.74 -25.19 7.12
N TYR A 926 27.86 -26.39 7.71
CA TYR A 926 28.18 -26.54 9.13
C TYR A 926 29.60 -26.02 9.46
N ALA A 927 30.61 -26.37 8.67
CA ALA A 927 31.98 -25.87 8.85
C ALA A 927 32.07 -24.34 8.74
N ASN A 928 31.33 -23.74 7.79
CA ASN A 928 31.26 -22.29 7.65
C ASN A 928 30.54 -21.62 8.82
N ALA A 929 29.47 -22.24 9.33
CA ALA A 929 28.75 -21.72 10.49
C ALA A 929 29.64 -21.67 11.73
N ILE A 930 30.41 -22.74 12.00
CA ILE A 930 31.37 -22.76 13.12
C ILE A 930 32.50 -21.74 12.89
N SER A 931 33.07 -21.69 11.69
CA SER A 931 34.13 -20.73 11.37
C SER A 931 33.66 -19.28 11.57
N THR A 932 32.40 -19.00 11.22
CA THR A 932 31.78 -17.69 11.42
C THR A 932 31.55 -17.39 12.91
N GLN A 933 31.16 -18.38 13.71
CA GLN A 933 31.04 -18.26 15.18
C GLN A 933 32.38 -17.87 15.81
N ILE A 934 33.45 -18.62 15.50
CA ILE A 934 34.80 -18.34 15.98
C ILE A 934 35.25 -16.94 15.54
N PHE A 935 35.07 -16.62 14.26
CA PHE A 935 35.47 -15.32 13.70
C PHE A 935 34.81 -14.15 14.44
N MET A 936 33.52 -14.27 14.80
CA MET A 936 32.82 -13.22 15.55
C MET A 936 33.47 -12.96 16.91
N TYR A 937 33.82 -14.00 17.66
CA TYR A 937 34.48 -13.83 18.96
C TYR A 937 35.85 -13.20 18.82
N CYS A 938 36.65 -13.69 17.87
CA CYS A 938 37.98 -13.16 17.61
C CYS A 938 37.93 -11.72 17.14
N TRP A 939 36.99 -11.35 16.28
CA TRP A 939 36.84 -9.99 15.77
C TRP A 939 36.53 -8.99 16.88
N PHE A 940 35.47 -9.23 17.67
CA PHE A 940 35.10 -8.32 18.74
C PHE A 940 36.10 -8.33 19.90
N GLY A 941 36.74 -9.46 20.17
CA GLY A 941 37.83 -9.54 21.15
C GLY A 941 39.04 -8.70 20.71
N ASN A 942 39.45 -8.84 19.45
CA ASN A 942 40.55 -8.06 18.88
C ASN A 942 40.23 -6.56 18.81
N GLU A 943 38.98 -6.18 18.53
CA GLU A 943 38.57 -4.76 18.57
C GLU A 943 38.71 -4.18 19.98
N VAL A 944 38.40 -4.95 21.03
CA VAL A 944 38.64 -4.52 22.42
C VAL A 944 40.14 -4.41 22.72
N GLU A 945 40.98 -5.30 22.20
CA GLU A 945 42.43 -5.26 22.41
C GLU A 945 43.12 -4.11 21.65
N LEU A 946 42.61 -3.74 20.48
CA LEU A 946 43.13 -2.63 19.67
C LEU A 946 42.86 -1.24 20.29
N LYS A 947 41.86 -1.13 21.16
CA LYS A 947 41.37 0.12 21.76
C LYS A 947 41.94 0.30 23.17
#